data_AF-A0A0D6AQW6-F1
#
_entry.id   AF-A0A0D6AQW6-F1
#
_cell.length_a   1.000
_cell.length_b   1.000
_cell.length_c   1.000
_cell.angle_alpha   90.00
_cell.angle_beta   90.00
_cell.angle_gamma   90.00
#
_symmetry.space_group_name_H-M   'P 1'
#
loop_
_entity.id
_entity.type
_entity.pdbx_description
1 polymer ?
#
loop_
_entity_poly.entity_id
_entity_poly.type
_entity_poly.pdbx_seq_one_letter_code
_entity_poly.pdbx_strand_id
1 'polypeptide(L)'
;MTRQIEIHEFSTGIVIETKADDSWFSRGFTGKYMNQTIDPLPNPIQEAISNRLFAIAEGAFTDTSAIIGREVESRGEIWSVVAVVTKAIDESRSFSAYRYFAVEGKGNLNKILRFLKENPLTFNPFDVKTIGNPHLIINNPETNVPLDNFRDLLTDSFPIIVPLDRVYSPMIVNAIAEEMAGDSITAWAYNVQALEKPASFYVIQASDEKAEAIIRKSLSNQVIVNRPIFEEQKIKIAITTLCKKNKIKVEYIQTLEDALNNPDISDKFWQNIFNGQGLKQAKSQGIYNDEITKLFTLQAIILPHTLPEFITWLKDIKRDDLLTTSNNFQYDILKLLTNQFRAEYIVGRIELGVILIIPYLFKDQSLIEQVISLLKTEKSLWGYYYINEIRKEIDHDLKLMKSYAKQKLLNQDSPINNETISPPIIGKESQSVDFSNKSLDTINDEFQIFKEDSWINIRDELAIAWRVSSNHNRFKPIPKYQIWVRLFNGLNDSKCALFFAHIAYDKVPKDIFNKVKPVRFGSNYHCTIYDVNTTREVGIVEQFILELNELLNVKIDMKLWKIIILVIFCGLSGFLLRAYLLTSTIEKSINSFIKEETKSITDKKQLKITKAEIKENIENTFDTKNSKLIKEVFKCYPNVEKCEVKNKSGEQKEEQKENN
;
A
#
# COMPACT_ATOMS: atom_id res chain seq x y z
N MET A 1 29.00 48.91 17.62
CA MET A 1 29.96 47.92 17.07
C MET A 1 29.59 47.69 15.63
N THR A 2 30.46 48.06 14.69
CA THR A 2 30.27 47.80 13.25
C THR A 2 30.38 46.30 13.03
N ARG A 3 29.28 45.65 12.64
CA ARG A 3 29.26 44.20 12.36
C ARG A 3 30.03 43.95 11.07
N GLN A 4 31.15 43.23 11.14
CA GLN A 4 31.85 42.74 9.96
C GLN A 4 31.08 41.56 9.37
N ILE A 5 31.07 41.46 8.05
CA ILE A 5 30.46 40.35 7.31
C ILE A 5 31.57 39.63 6.56
N GLU A 6 31.54 38.31 6.65
CA GLU A 6 32.49 37.41 6.01
C GLU A 6 31.91 36.92 4.69
N ILE A 7 32.56 37.25 3.57
CA ILE A 7 32.24 36.69 2.25
C ILE A 7 33.23 35.56 1.98
N HIS A 8 32.72 34.34 1.93
CA HIS A 8 33.48 33.17 1.54
C HIS A 8 33.45 32.99 0.02
N GLU A 9 34.51 32.41 -0.52
CA GLU A 9 34.70 32.25 -1.96
C GLU A 9 35.19 30.84 -2.28
N PHE A 10 34.74 30.29 -3.40
CA PHE A 10 35.26 29.06 -3.98
C PHE A 10 34.93 28.99 -5.48
N SER A 11 35.69 28.19 -6.23
CA SER A 11 35.57 28.10 -7.69
C SER A 11 35.53 26.64 -8.18
N THR A 12 35.01 26.45 -9.39
CA THR A 12 35.06 25.16 -10.11
C THR A 12 36.50 24.66 -10.22
N GLY A 13 36.80 23.47 -9.68
CA GLY A 13 38.14 22.89 -9.79
C GLY A 13 38.39 22.25 -11.14
N ILE A 14 39.44 22.72 -11.81
CA ILE A 14 39.88 22.25 -13.12
C ILE A 14 41.37 21.90 -13.12
N VAL A 15 41.77 21.03 -14.04
CA VAL A 15 43.17 20.74 -14.34
C VAL A 15 43.63 21.74 -15.40
N ILE A 16 44.52 22.64 -15.01
CA ILE A 16 44.96 23.76 -15.87
C ILE A 16 46.14 23.33 -16.75
N GLU A 17 46.11 23.70 -18.02
CA GLU A 17 47.28 23.72 -18.89
C GLU A 17 47.45 25.11 -19.53
N THR A 18 48.65 25.67 -19.40
CA THR A 18 49.00 27.00 -19.89
C THR A 18 49.59 26.89 -21.29
N LYS A 19 49.15 27.75 -22.20
CA LYS A 19 49.72 27.90 -23.54
C LYS A 19 50.89 28.89 -23.50
N ALA A 20 51.64 28.93 -24.60
CA ALA A 20 52.80 29.83 -24.77
C ALA A 20 52.43 31.33 -24.78
N ASP A 21 51.14 31.67 -24.91
CA ASP A 21 50.59 33.03 -24.89
C ASP A 21 49.98 33.42 -23.52
N ASP A 22 50.30 32.67 -22.46
CA ASP A 22 49.73 32.79 -21.10
C ASP A 22 48.22 32.56 -21.00
N SER A 23 47.54 32.17 -22.10
CA SER A 23 46.16 31.69 -22.03
C SER A 23 46.11 30.27 -21.46
N TRP A 24 44.98 29.89 -20.88
CA TRP A 24 44.81 28.57 -20.27
C TRP A 24 43.63 27.81 -20.89
N PHE A 25 43.72 26.49 -20.84
CA PHE A 25 42.59 25.60 -21.08
C PHE A 25 42.52 24.53 -19.99
N SER A 26 41.32 23.95 -19.82
CA SER A 26 41.11 22.82 -18.91
C SER A 26 41.46 21.51 -19.62
N ARG A 27 42.05 20.55 -18.90
CA ARG A 27 42.14 19.13 -19.30
C ARG A 27 41.09 18.24 -18.61
N GLY A 28 40.12 18.87 -17.94
CA GLY A 28 39.08 18.21 -17.19
C GLY A 28 38.92 18.74 -15.76
N PHE A 29 37.94 18.19 -15.05
CA PHE A 29 37.59 18.61 -13.69
C PHE A 29 38.37 17.83 -12.63
N THR A 30 38.77 18.49 -11.54
CA THR A 30 39.51 17.83 -10.44
C THR A 30 38.60 17.02 -9.50
N GLY A 31 37.29 17.17 -9.63
CA GLY A 31 36.31 16.58 -8.71
C GLY A 31 36.25 17.26 -7.32
N LYS A 32 37.03 18.32 -7.11
CA LYS A 32 37.02 19.17 -5.91
C LYS A 32 36.84 20.63 -6.32
N TYR A 33 36.51 21.50 -5.36
CA TYR A 33 36.57 22.94 -5.60
C TYR A 33 38.01 23.45 -5.49
N MET A 34 38.27 24.60 -6.09
CA MET A 34 39.54 25.32 -5.98
C MET A 34 39.31 26.74 -5.47
N ASN A 35 40.38 27.45 -5.14
CA ASN A 35 40.34 28.86 -4.72
C ASN A 35 39.37 29.08 -3.55
N GLN A 36 39.46 28.20 -2.55
CA GLN A 36 38.52 28.13 -1.43
C GLN A 36 38.99 28.98 -0.26
N THR A 37 38.08 29.77 0.32
CA THR A 37 38.26 30.38 1.65
C THR A 37 37.48 29.65 2.74
N ILE A 38 36.64 28.68 2.38
CA ILE A 38 35.85 27.85 3.29
C ILE A 38 35.91 26.37 2.88
N ASP A 39 36.19 25.50 3.86
CA ASP A 39 36.14 24.05 3.73
C ASP A 39 35.86 23.42 5.11
N PRO A 40 34.89 22.48 5.25
CA PRO A 40 33.99 21.99 4.21
C PRO A 40 32.98 23.06 3.75
N LEU A 41 32.48 22.93 2.52
CA LEU A 41 31.39 23.78 2.06
C LEU A 41 30.11 23.54 2.89
N PRO A 42 29.35 24.58 3.24
CA PRO A 42 28.06 24.43 3.92
C PRO A 42 27.08 23.54 3.14
N ASN A 43 26.31 22.71 3.86
CA ASN A 43 25.38 21.75 3.24
C ASN A 43 24.37 22.40 2.28
N PRO A 44 23.73 23.55 2.61
CA PRO A 44 22.78 24.19 1.71
C PRO A 44 23.39 24.53 0.34
N ILE A 45 24.66 24.96 0.33
CA ILE A 45 25.39 25.34 -0.87
C ILE A 45 25.71 24.09 -1.72
N GLN A 46 26.20 23.02 -1.09
CA GLN A 46 26.49 21.76 -1.78
C GLN A 46 25.24 21.17 -2.43
N GLU A 47 24.13 21.14 -1.69
CA GLU A 47 22.85 20.63 -2.18
C GLU A 47 22.30 21.48 -3.34
N ALA A 48 22.43 22.81 -3.28
CA ALA A 48 22.00 23.70 -4.35
C ALA A 48 22.80 23.50 -5.65
N ILE A 49 24.12 23.33 -5.56
CA ILE A 49 24.99 23.05 -6.71
C ILE A 49 24.67 21.67 -7.29
N SER A 50 24.54 20.64 -6.44
CA SER A 50 24.19 19.27 -6.87
C SER A 50 22.83 19.21 -7.56
N ASN A 51 21.86 20.00 -7.09
CA ASN A 51 20.53 20.12 -7.69
C ASN A 51 20.50 21.01 -8.94
N ARG A 52 21.65 21.43 -9.48
CA ARG A 52 21.77 22.24 -10.71
C ARG A 52 21.05 23.59 -10.63
N LEU A 53 20.92 24.17 -9.44
CA LEU A 53 20.18 25.44 -9.27
C LEU A 53 20.92 26.67 -9.79
N PHE A 54 22.24 26.57 -9.92
CA PHE A 54 23.09 27.60 -10.52
C PHE A 54 23.46 27.28 -11.99
N ALA A 55 22.95 26.16 -12.54
CA ALA A 55 23.45 25.65 -13.82
C ALA A 55 22.87 26.41 -15.03
N ILE A 56 23.78 26.88 -15.88
CA ILE A 56 23.50 27.37 -17.23
C ILE A 56 23.45 26.17 -18.18
N ALA A 57 22.53 26.18 -19.15
CA ALA A 57 22.39 25.07 -20.10
C ALA A 57 23.68 24.86 -20.93
N GLU A 58 23.99 23.61 -21.24
CA GLU A 58 25.18 23.28 -22.03
C GLU A 58 25.17 23.98 -23.40
N GLY A 59 26.30 24.58 -23.79
CA GLY A 59 26.40 25.33 -25.05
C GLY A 59 25.97 26.80 -24.98
N ALA A 60 25.36 27.24 -23.87
CA ALA A 60 24.90 28.61 -23.70
C ALA A 60 25.98 29.47 -23.01
N PHE A 61 26.62 30.37 -23.75
CA PHE A 61 27.69 31.23 -23.26
C PHE A 61 27.62 32.64 -23.83
N THR A 62 27.84 33.61 -22.96
CA THR A 62 28.03 35.02 -23.28
C THR A 62 29.51 35.39 -23.14
N ASP A 63 29.98 36.37 -23.90
CA ASP A 63 31.35 36.89 -23.76
C ASP A 63 31.51 37.70 -22.46
N THR A 64 30.41 38.25 -21.95
CA THR A 64 30.29 38.85 -20.62
C THR A 64 29.80 37.82 -19.60
N SER A 65 30.28 37.86 -18.35
CA SER A 65 29.84 36.90 -17.32
C SER A 65 28.35 36.97 -17.03
N ALA A 66 27.74 35.81 -16.82
CA ALA A 66 26.40 35.69 -16.25
C ALA A 66 26.50 35.69 -14.71
N ILE A 67 25.46 36.18 -14.03
CA ILE A 67 25.43 36.25 -12.57
C ILE A 67 24.14 35.62 -12.08
N ILE A 68 24.24 34.72 -11.11
CA ILE A 68 23.09 34.03 -10.52
C ILE A 68 23.14 34.26 -9.01
N GLY A 69 22.12 34.92 -8.46
CA GLY A 69 21.96 35.13 -7.02
C GLY A 69 20.87 34.24 -6.45
N ARG A 70 21.17 33.55 -5.35
CA ARG A 70 20.19 32.69 -4.67
C ARG A 70 20.47 32.57 -3.19
N GLU A 71 19.42 32.63 -2.39
CA GLU A 71 19.43 32.16 -1.01
C GLU A 71 19.13 30.66 -0.97
N VAL A 72 19.91 29.92 -0.20
CA VAL A 72 19.82 28.46 -0.08
C VAL A 72 19.64 28.07 1.37
N GLU A 73 18.72 27.16 1.63
CA GLU A 73 18.39 26.68 2.97
C GLU A 73 18.44 25.15 3.02
N SER A 74 19.11 24.61 4.03
CA SER A 74 19.09 23.18 4.34
C SER A 74 19.46 22.96 5.80
N ARG A 75 18.76 22.04 6.46
CA ARG A 75 19.03 21.62 7.86
C ARG A 75 19.02 22.76 8.90
N GLY A 76 18.28 23.85 8.64
CA GLY A 76 18.20 25.02 9.51
C GLY A 76 19.36 26.02 9.33
N GLU A 77 20.24 25.79 8.35
CA GLU A 77 21.26 26.73 7.92
C GLU A 77 20.77 27.45 6.65
N ILE A 78 20.97 28.77 6.59
CA ILE A 78 20.62 29.61 5.43
C ILE A 78 21.88 30.32 4.96
N TRP A 79 22.11 30.36 3.65
CA TRP A 79 23.22 31.07 3.03
C TRP A 79 22.74 31.88 1.83
N SER A 80 23.25 33.10 1.69
CA SER A 80 23.13 33.89 0.47
C SER A 80 24.32 33.61 -0.44
N VAL A 81 24.08 33.24 -1.69
CA VAL A 81 25.13 32.84 -2.64
C VAL A 81 24.97 33.56 -3.97
N VAL A 82 26.07 34.14 -4.47
CA VAL A 82 26.15 34.67 -5.83
C VAL A 82 27.18 33.88 -6.61
N ALA A 83 26.77 33.31 -7.74
CA ALA A 83 27.63 32.64 -8.70
C ALA A 83 27.92 33.57 -9.89
N VAL A 84 29.19 33.81 -10.16
CA VAL A 84 29.67 34.46 -11.38
C VAL A 84 30.10 33.37 -12.35
N VAL A 85 29.44 33.31 -13.50
CA VAL A 85 29.63 32.25 -14.50
C VAL A 85 30.35 32.82 -15.70
N THR A 86 31.48 32.20 -16.06
CA THR A 86 32.33 32.64 -17.17
C THR A 86 32.50 31.49 -18.15
N LYS A 87 32.59 31.82 -19.44
CA LYS A 87 32.92 30.87 -20.50
C LYS A 87 34.38 30.42 -20.35
N ALA A 88 34.59 29.12 -20.27
CA ALA A 88 35.91 28.49 -20.27
C ALA A 88 36.02 27.49 -21.43
N ILE A 89 37.24 27.04 -21.74
CA ILE A 89 37.52 26.13 -22.87
C ILE A 89 38.25 24.89 -22.35
N ASP A 90 37.80 23.72 -22.80
CA ASP A 90 38.38 22.40 -22.55
C ASP A 90 38.63 21.70 -23.88
N GLU A 91 39.92 21.47 -24.24
CA GLU A 91 40.52 20.78 -25.41
C GLU A 91 39.94 21.02 -26.84
N SER A 92 38.71 21.51 -26.98
CA SER A 92 37.97 21.89 -28.19
C SER A 92 36.53 22.39 -27.91
N ARG A 93 36.01 22.25 -26.68
CA ARG A 93 34.63 22.58 -26.29
C ARG A 93 34.59 23.67 -25.23
N SER A 94 33.58 24.54 -25.29
CA SER A 94 33.33 25.54 -24.24
C SER A 94 32.50 24.95 -23.10
N PHE A 95 32.81 25.32 -21.87
CA PHE A 95 32.07 24.93 -20.65
C PHE A 95 31.89 26.12 -19.69
N SER A 96 30.98 25.98 -18.73
CA SER A 96 30.70 27.01 -17.72
C SER A 96 31.63 26.84 -16.52
N ALA A 97 32.49 27.81 -16.26
CA ALA A 97 33.30 27.88 -15.05
C ALA A 97 32.66 28.84 -14.05
N TYR A 98 32.55 28.39 -12.80
CA TYR A 98 31.84 29.11 -11.75
C TYR A 98 32.80 29.63 -10.69
N ARG A 99 32.59 30.87 -10.27
CA ARG A 99 33.17 31.46 -9.06
C ARG A 99 32.01 31.86 -8.13
N TYR A 100 31.98 31.28 -6.95
CA TYR A 100 30.91 31.46 -5.97
C TYR A 100 31.35 32.36 -4.83
N PHE A 101 30.45 33.22 -4.39
CA PHE A 101 30.59 34.08 -3.23
C PHE A 101 29.43 33.81 -2.28
N ALA A 102 29.70 33.55 -1.00
CA ALA A 102 28.71 33.09 -0.04
C ALA A 102 28.82 33.82 1.29
N VAL A 103 27.66 34.19 1.86
CA VAL A 103 27.54 34.81 3.19
C VAL A 103 26.49 34.05 3.98
N GLU A 104 26.78 33.77 5.25
CA GLU A 104 25.83 33.12 6.14
C GLU A 104 24.62 34.03 6.43
N GLY A 105 23.42 33.46 6.35
CA GLY A 105 22.15 34.13 6.62
C GLY A 105 21.40 34.63 5.38
N LYS A 106 20.11 34.91 5.60
CA LYS A 106 19.18 35.53 4.64
C LYS A 106 19.45 37.03 4.51
N GLY A 107 19.13 37.62 3.35
CA GLY A 107 19.18 39.05 3.07
C GLY A 107 20.59 39.57 2.77
N ASN A 108 21.53 38.71 2.39
CA ASN A 108 22.92 39.11 2.17
C ASN A 108 23.32 39.16 0.68
N LEU A 109 22.42 38.85 -0.26
CA LEU A 109 22.72 38.89 -1.70
C LEU A 109 23.19 40.28 -2.15
N ASN A 110 22.48 41.35 -1.74
CA ASN A 110 22.87 42.73 -2.04
C ASN A 110 24.29 43.07 -1.52
N LYS A 111 24.68 42.51 -0.38
CA LYS A 111 26.00 42.77 0.23
C LYS A 111 27.11 42.14 -0.61
N ILE A 112 26.88 40.93 -1.12
CA ILE A 112 27.79 40.27 -2.07
C ILE A 112 27.88 41.07 -3.38
N LEU A 113 26.76 41.58 -3.90
CA LEU A 113 26.76 42.39 -5.13
C LEU A 113 27.53 43.70 -4.99
N ARG A 114 27.43 44.38 -3.85
CA ARG A 114 28.22 45.58 -3.55
C ARG A 114 29.71 45.28 -3.55
N PHE A 115 30.10 44.19 -2.89
CA PHE A 115 31.48 43.72 -2.89
C PHE A 115 31.98 43.44 -4.32
N LEU A 116 31.19 42.75 -5.15
CA LEU A 116 31.53 42.45 -6.55
C LEU A 116 31.54 43.67 -7.46
N LYS A 117 30.77 44.71 -7.14
CA LYS A 117 30.79 45.97 -7.89
C LYS A 117 32.12 46.73 -7.69
N GLU A 118 32.65 46.70 -6.46
CA GLU A 118 33.94 47.31 -6.13
C GLU A 118 35.12 46.41 -6.54
N ASN A 119 34.89 45.09 -6.56
CA ASN A 119 35.87 44.07 -6.88
C ASN A 119 35.30 43.15 -7.97
N PRO A 120 35.29 43.56 -9.24
CA PRO A 120 34.78 42.75 -10.33
C PRO A 120 35.66 41.51 -10.52
N LEU A 121 35.22 40.40 -9.95
CA LEU A 121 35.95 39.13 -9.94
C LEU A 121 35.27 38.13 -10.87
N THR A 122 35.95 37.74 -11.94
CA THR A 122 35.55 36.65 -12.84
C THR A 122 36.29 35.37 -12.47
N PHE A 123 35.93 34.24 -13.10
CA PHE A 123 36.69 33.01 -12.89
C PHE A 123 38.14 33.17 -13.40
N ASN A 124 39.11 32.94 -12.51
CA ASN A 124 40.52 32.87 -12.85
C ASN A 124 41.14 31.66 -12.12
N PRO A 125 41.61 30.63 -12.83
CA PRO A 125 42.11 29.42 -12.19
C PRO A 125 43.50 29.61 -11.57
N PHE A 126 44.20 30.71 -11.85
CA PHE A 126 45.47 31.05 -11.23
C PHE A 126 45.34 31.83 -9.91
N ASP A 127 44.11 32.21 -9.52
CA ASP A 127 43.89 32.84 -8.22
C ASP A 127 44.29 31.88 -7.09
N VAL A 128 44.87 32.41 -6.02
CA VAL A 128 45.21 31.62 -4.83
C VAL A 128 44.44 32.18 -3.64
N LYS A 129 43.65 31.33 -2.99
CA LYS A 129 42.90 31.63 -1.76
C LYS A 129 43.30 30.66 -0.66
N THR A 130 43.17 31.13 0.58
CA THR A 130 43.52 30.36 1.77
C THR A 130 42.26 30.07 2.58
N ILE A 131 42.08 28.81 2.98
CA ILE A 131 40.98 28.38 3.85
C ILE A 131 41.07 29.16 5.18
N GLY A 132 39.93 29.64 5.65
CA GLY A 132 39.83 30.45 6.88
C GLY A 132 40.15 31.94 6.67
N ASN A 133 40.36 32.39 5.43
CA ASN A 133 40.62 33.80 5.11
C ASN A 133 39.52 34.37 4.19
N PRO A 134 38.32 34.70 4.74
CA PRO A 134 37.24 35.30 3.97
C PRO A 134 37.51 36.78 3.63
N HIS A 135 36.76 37.32 2.68
CA HIS A 135 36.75 38.77 2.45
C HIS A 135 35.91 39.45 3.53
N LEU A 136 36.50 40.39 4.25
CA LEU A 136 35.83 41.13 5.33
C LEU A 136 35.26 42.43 4.80
N ILE A 137 33.95 42.62 4.91
CA ILE A 137 33.28 43.88 4.56
C ILE A 137 32.61 44.51 5.78
N ILE A 138 32.56 45.85 5.79
CA ILE A 138 31.86 46.60 6.83
C ILE A 138 30.37 46.64 6.47
N ASN A 139 29.51 46.22 7.39
CA ASN A 139 28.07 46.31 7.21
C ASN A 139 27.60 47.77 7.29
N ASN A 140 27.54 48.43 6.15
CA ASN A 140 26.97 49.78 6.03
C ASN A 140 25.44 49.72 5.95
N PRO A 141 24.72 50.76 6.41
CA PRO A 141 23.27 50.81 6.33
C PRO A 141 22.79 50.61 4.88
N GLU A 142 21.74 49.80 4.74
CA GLU A 142 21.19 49.42 3.44
C GLU A 142 20.60 50.65 2.75
N THR A 143 21.26 51.14 1.71
CA THR A 143 20.60 51.95 0.69
C THR A 143 19.67 51.06 -0.11
N ASN A 144 18.36 51.19 0.15
CA ASN A 144 17.33 50.55 -0.66
C ASN A 144 17.47 51.00 -2.11
N VAL A 145 17.44 50.04 -3.04
CA VAL A 145 17.39 50.35 -4.47
C VAL A 145 15.98 50.84 -4.78
N PRO A 146 15.78 52.10 -5.25
CA PRO A 146 14.44 52.60 -5.54
C PRO A 146 13.79 51.80 -6.68
N LEU A 147 12.64 51.19 -6.42
CA LEU A 147 11.90 50.37 -7.39
C LEU A 147 10.75 51.12 -8.09
N ASP A 148 10.63 52.44 -7.90
CA ASP A 148 9.49 53.22 -8.44
C ASP A 148 9.35 53.09 -9.97
N ASN A 149 10.45 52.98 -10.70
CA ASN A 149 10.49 52.81 -12.16
C ASN A 149 10.29 51.36 -12.64
N PHE A 150 10.09 50.41 -11.71
CA PHE A 150 9.99 48.97 -11.98
C PHE A 150 8.74 48.34 -11.36
N ARG A 151 7.82 49.15 -10.81
CA ARG A 151 6.58 48.65 -10.19
C ARG A 151 5.70 47.87 -11.17
N ASP A 152 5.81 48.15 -12.46
CA ASP A 152 5.13 47.43 -13.53
C ASP A 152 5.57 45.95 -13.64
N LEU A 153 6.74 45.61 -13.10
CA LEU A 153 7.28 44.25 -13.07
C LEU A 153 6.89 43.48 -11.80
N LEU A 154 6.26 44.11 -10.80
CA LEU A 154 5.85 43.41 -9.58
C LEU A 154 4.50 42.72 -9.80
N THR A 155 4.55 41.49 -10.34
CA THR A 155 3.36 40.69 -10.64
C THR A 155 3.36 39.36 -9.89
N ASP A 156 2.19 38.72 -9.79
CA ASP A 156 2.06 37.39 -9.16
C ASP A 156 2.55 36.23 -10.04
N SER A 157 3.01 36.51 -11.27
CA SER A 157 3.49 35.52 -12.22
C SER A 157 5.02 35.47 -12.21
N PHE A 158 5.61 34.29 -12.07
CA PHE A 158 7.06 34.09 -12.04
C PHE A 158 7.47 32.81 -12.79
N PRO A 159 8.70 32.71 -13.33
CA PRO A 159 9.70 33.77 -13.41
C PRO A 159 9.25 34.91 -14.33
N ILE A 160 9.55 36.14 -13.91
CA ILE A 160 9.46 37.30 -14.79
C ILE A 160 10.74 37.38 -15.59
N ILE A 161 10.60 37.40 -16.90
CA ILE A 161 11.71 37.75 -17.79
C ILE A 161 11.66 39.25 -17.99
N VAL A 162 12.65 39.97 -17.45
CA VAL A 162 12.68 41.43 -17.55
C VAL A 162 12.89 41.85 -19.01
N PRO A 163 12.18 42.88 -19.49
CA PRO A 163 12.38 43.43 -20.83
C PRO A 163 13.84 43.84 -21.09
N LEU A 164 14.29 43.78 -22.34
CA LEU A 164 15.63 44.25 -22.73
C LEU A 164 15.69 45.74 -23.07
N ASP A 165 14.56 46.44 -23.01
CA ASP A 165 14.42 47.86 -23.38
C ASP A 165 14.87 48.85 -22.28
N ARG A 166 15.11 48.35 -21.05
CA ARG A 166 15.63 49.12 -19.92
C ARG A 166 16.97 48.58 -19.47
N VAL A 167 17.79 49.47 -18.88
CA VAL A 167 19.07 49.08 -18.30
C VAL A 167 18.83 48.57 -16.87
N TYR A 168 19.05 47.29 -16.66
CA TYR A 168 19.04 46.66 -15.35
C TYR A 168 20.47 46.42 -14.88
N SER A 169 20.73 46.65 -13.59
CA SER A 169 21.95 46.17 -12.93
C SER A 169 21.62 44.94 -12.10
N PRO A 170 22.61 44.08 -11.75
CA PRO A 170 22.37 42.96 -10.84
C PRO A 170 21.72 43.37 -9.52
N MET A 171 22.03 44.57 -9.02
CA MET A 171 21.40 45.12 -7.81
C MET A 171 19.90 45.41 -7.99
N ILE A 172 19.49 45.89 -9.17
CA ILE A 172 18.07 46.13 -9.48
C ILE A 172 17.34 44.79 -9.62
N VAL A 173 17.92 43.83 -10.34
CA VAL A 173 17.33 42.48 -10.49
C VAL A 173 17.17 41.80 -9.14
N ASN A 174 18.17 41.91 -8.26
CA ASN A 174 18.08 41.41 -6.88
C ASN A 174 16.96 42.09 -6.10
N ALA A 175 16.87 43.42 -6.15
CA ALA A 175 15.86 44.16 -5.40
C ALA A 175 14.42 43.81 -5.84
N ILE A 176 14.18 43.65 -7.16
CA ILE A 176 12.89 43.16 -7.66
C ILE A 176 12.62 41.75 -7.13
N ALA A 177 13.61 40.86 -7.16
CA ALA A 177 13.44 39.49 -6.70
C ALA A 177 13.21 39.38 -5.18
N GLU A 178 13.87 40.22 -4.37
CA GLU A 178 13.64 40.31 -2.92
C GLU A 178 12.21 40.79 -2.60
N GLU A 179 11.74 41.83 -3.30
CA GLU A 179 10.38 42.34 -3.15
C GLU A 179 9.34 41.27 -3.52
N MET A 180 9.57 40.53 -4.62
CA MET A 180 8.68 39.44 -5.05
C MET A 180 8.73 38.23 -4.11
N ALA A 181 9.88 37.93 -3.51
CA ALA A 181 10.05 36.77 -2.63
C ALA A 181 9.44 37.00 -1.24
N GLY A 182 9.47 38.25 -0.74
CA GLY A 182 9.07 38.59 0.62
C GLY A 182 9.80 37.72 1.66
N ASP A 183 9.05 36.94 2.44
CA ASP A 183 9.61 36.05 3.45
C ASP A 183 10.25 34.75 2.88
N SER A 184 10.08 34.46 1.59
CA SER A 184 10.68 33.28 0.93
C SER A 184 12.16 33.48 0.59
N ILE A 185 12.85 32.40 0.18
CA ILE A 185 14.24 32.48 -0.30
C ILE A 185 14.28 33.17 -1.68
N THR A 186 15.17 34.14 -1.82
CA THR A 186 15.31 34.91 -3.06
C THR A 186 16.10 34.14 -4.11
N ALA A 187 15.68 34.20 -5.38
CA ALA A 187 16.42 33.62 -6.51
C ALA A 187 16.23 34.44 -7.79
N TRP A 188 17.34 34.81 -8.43
CA TRP A 188 17.35 35.56 -9.68
C TRP A 188 18.55 35.24 -10.56
N ALA A 189 18.45 35.58 -11.84
CA ALA A 189 19.51 35.41 -12.82
C ALA A 189 19.68 36.67 -13.69
N TYR A 190 20.93 37.01 -14.00
CA TYR A 190 21.31 38.19 -14.77
C TYR A 190 22.23 37.81 -15.92
N ASN A 191 21.94 38.35 -17.11
CA ASN A 191 22.75 38.19 -18.33
C ASN A 191 22.97 36.72 -18.72
N VAL A 192 21.90 35.92 -18.69
CA VAL A 192 21.95 34.49 -19.00
C VAL A 192 21.52 34.20 -20.44
N GLN A 193 22.15 33.24 -21.12
CA GLN A 193 21.69 32.76 -22.43
C GLN A 193 20.62 31.68 -22.31
N ALA A 194 20.78 30.75 -21.37
CA ALA A 194 19.83 29.69 -21.07
C ALA A 194 20.08 29.15 -19.66
N LEU A 195 19.05 28.57 -19.05
CA LEU A 195 19.11 28.00 -17.71
C LEU A 195 18.65 26.55 -17.76
N GLU A 196 19.23 25.67 -16.93
CA GLU A 196 18.72 24.30 -16.79
C GLU A 196 17.34 24.30 -16.09
N LYS A 197 17.13 25.21 -15.12
CA LYS A 197 15.90 25.31 -14.31
C LYS A 197 15.34 26.74 -14.29
N PRO A 198 14.88 27.29 -15.42
CA PRO A 198 14.38 28.66 -15.49
C PRO A 198 13.16 28.90 -14.59
N ALA A 199 12.29 27.92 -14.38
CA ALA A 199 11.13 28.05 -13.48
C ALA A 199 11.50 28.21 -11.98
N SER A 200 12.78 28.09 -11.61
CA SER A 200 13.23 28.17 -10.21
C SER A 200 13.57 29.59 -9.74
N PHE A 201 13.38 30.60 -10.59
CA PHE A 201 13.76 31.99 -10.35
C PHE A 201 12.51 32.88 -10.23
N TYR A 202 12.61 33.98 -9.48
CA TYR A 202 11.59 35.05 -9.51
C TYR A 202 11.82 35.97 -10.70
N VAL A 203 13.07 36.34 -10.93
CA VAL A 203 13.46 37.32 -11.96
C VAL A 203 14.61 36.77 -12.79
N ILE A 204 14.47 36.86 -14.12
CA ILE A 204 15.50 36.47 -15.09
C ILE A 204 15.72 37.64 -16.04
N GLN A 205 16.97 38.07 -16.18
CA GLN A 205 17.38 38.92 -17.29
C GLN A 205 18.14 38.09 -18.31
N ALA A 206 17.54 37.94 -19.49
CA ALA A 206 18.21 37.35 -20.64
C ALA A 206 19.38 38.22 -21.11
N SER A 207 20.34 37.62 -21.78
CA SER A 207 21.49 38.33 -22.37
C SER A 207 21.15 39.05 -23.67
N ASP A 208 20.22 38.49 -24.46
CA ASP A 208 19.73 39.05 -25.71
C ASP A 208 18.33 38.49 -26.06
N GLU A 209 17.72 38.99 -27.13
CA GLU A 209 16.37 38.57 -27.56
C GLU A 209 16.29 37.08 -27.91
N LYS A 210 17.39 36.49 -28.40
CA LYS A 210 17.45 35.07 -28.73
C LYS A 210 17.48 34.22 -27.47
N ALA A 211 18.24 34.64 -26.46
CA ALA A 211 18.26 34.03 -25.13
C ALA A 211 16.88 34.12 -24.47
N GLU A 212 16.22 35.27 -24.55
CA GLU A 212 14.86 35.44 -24.06
C GLU A 212 13.91 34.42 -24.71
N ALA A 213 13.95 34.28 -26.04
CA ALA A 213 13.13 33.31 -26.76
C ALA A 213 13.42 31.86 -26.34
N ILE A 214 14.69 31.49 -26.11
CA ILE A 214 15.09 30.16 -25.62
C ILE A 214 14.52 29.90 -24.23
N ILE A 215 14.65 30.87 -23.32
CA ILE A 215 14.16 30.76 -21.94
C ILE A 215 12.63 30.66 -21.93
N ARG A 216 11.92 31.50 -22.69
CA ARG A 216 10.45 31.43 -22.84
C ARG A 216 9.99 30.08 -23.39
N LYS A 217 10.67 29.54 -24.40
CA LYS A 217 10.38 28.21 -24.95
C LYS A 217 10.63 27.09 -23.93
N SER A 218 11.67 27.21 -23.11
CA SER A 218 11.94 26.26 -22.03
C SER A 218 10.83 26.31 -20.97
N LEU A 219 10.37 27.51 -20.61
CA LEU A 219 9.27 27.71 -19.68
C LEU A 219 7.91 27.22 -20.22
N SER A 220 7.63 27.36 -21.51
CA SER A 220 6.38 26.85 -22.10
C SER A 220 6.32 25.32 -22.18
N ASN A 221 7.49 24.66 -22.24
CA ASN A 221 7.60 23.20 -22.29
C ASN A 221 7.64 22.58 -20.88
N GLN A 222 7.99 23.37 -19.86
CA GLN A 222 7.81 23.00 -18.47
C GLN A 222 6.33 23.26 -18.15
N VAL A 223 5.59 22.21 -17.76
CA VAL A 223 4.22 22.37 -17.27
C VAL A 223 4.21 23.53 -16.29
N ILE A 224 3.37 24.54 -16.55
CA ILE A 224 3.25 25.75 -15.74
C ILE A 224 2.90 25.29 -14.32
N VAL A 225 3.89 25.28 -13.45
CA VAL A 225 3.68 25.13 -12.03
C VAL A 225 4.61 26.16 -11.40
N ASN A 226 4.06 27.32 -11.06
CA ASN A 226 4.79 28.42 -10.45
C ASN A 226 4.97 28.17 -8.94
N ARG A 227 5.34 26.96 -8.50
CA ARG A 227 5.56 26.65 -7.07
C ARG A 227 6.37 25.39 -6.70
N PRO A 228 6.55 24.37 -7.56
CA PRO A 228 6.94 23.06 -7.09
C PRO A 228 8.43 22.96 -6.84
N ILE A 229 9.29 23.87 -7.33
CA ILE A 229 10.75 23.71 -7.13
C ILE A 229 11.15 24.06 -5.70
N PHE A 230 10.50 25.05 -5.07
CA PHE A 230 10.73 25.36 -3.65
C PHE A 230 10.06 24.33 -2.73
N GLU A 231 8.86 23.88 -3.09
CA GLU A 231 8.16 22.80 -2.39
C GLU A 231 8.91 21.45 -2.52
N GLU A 232 9.49 21.15 -3.68
CA GLU A 232 10.29 19.96 -3.93
C GLU A 232 11.50 19.87 -2.98
N GLN A 233 12.18 20.98 -2.73
CA GLN A 233 13.30 21.02 -1.80
C GLN A 233 12.85 20.77 -0.36
N LYS A 234 11.76 21.42 0.07
CA LYS A 234 11.18 21.19 1.40
C LYS A 234 10.76 19.73 1.58
N ILE A 235 10.10 19.15 0.58
CA ILE A 235 9.70 17.73 0.57
C ILE A 235 10.93 16.82 0.64
N LYS A 236 11.97 17.09 -0.16
CA LYS A 236 13.23 16.33 -0.12
C LYS A 236 13.88 16.40 1.26
N ILE A 237 13.98 17.59 1.86
CA ILE A 237 14.55 17.78 3.20
C ILE A 237 13.73 17.02 4.25
N ALA A 238 12.40 17.10 4.17
CA ALA A 238 11.50 16.38 5.07
C ALA A 238 11.73 14.86 4.97
N ILE A 239 11.70 14.29 3.76
CA ILE A 239 11.96 12.85 3.53
C ILE A 239 13.34 12.45 4.06
N THR A 240 14.39 13.14 3.64
CA THR A 240 15.76 12.80 4.07
C THR A 240 15.91 12.87 5.58
N THR A 241 15.28 13.87 6.23
CA THR A 241 15.36 14.02 7.68
C THR A 241 14.59 12.94 8.42
N LEU A 242 13.39 12.59 7.93
CA LEU A 242 12.58 11.48 8.45
C LEU A 242 13.33 10.14 8.38
N CYS A 243 14.05 9.90 7.28
CA CYS A 243 14.77 8.64 7.08
C CYS A 243 16.11 8.60 7.85
N LYS A 244 16.81 9.73 8.01
CA LYS A 244 18.13 9.75 8.68
C LYS A 244 18.05 9.84 10.21
N LYS A 245 17.09 10.58 10.75
CA LYS A 245 17.01 10.80 12.20
C LYS A 245 16.25 9.67 12.89
N ASN A 246 16.54 9.46 14.17
CA ASN A 246 15.83 8.50 15.01
C ASN A 246 14.54 9.08 15.61
N LYS A 247 14.46 10.40 15.77
CA LYS A 247 13.28 11.08 16.31
C LYS A 247 12.53 11.80 15.19
N ILE A 248 11.30 11.35 14.93
CA ILE A 248 10.40 11.99 13.98
C ILE A 248 9.84 13.27 14.61
N LYS A 249 9.84 14.37 13.85
CA LYS A 249 9.22 15.63 14.23
C LYS A 249 7.97 15.88 13.41
N VAL A 250 6.97 16.50 14.03
CA VAL A 250 5.69 16.86 13.39
C VAL A 250 5.89 17.78 12.19
N GLU A 251 6.83 18.73 12.24
CA GLU A 251 7.12 19.69 11.15
C GLU A 251 7.38 19.02 9.79
N TYR A 252 8.05 17.87 9.78
CA TYR A 252 8.34 17.14 8.55
C TYR A 252 7.14 16.32 8.07
N ILE A 253 6.32 15.79 8.98
CA ILE A 253 5.06 15.12 8.62
C ILE A 253 4.06 16.13 8.06
N GLN A 254 3.96 17.33 8.65
CA GLN A 254 3.16 18.43 8.12
C GLN A 254 3.60 18.81 6.70
N THR A 255 4.91 18.88 6.44
CA THR A 255 5.42 19.19 5.09
C THR A 255 4.94 18.17 4.06
N LEU A 256 4.89 16.87 4.42
CA LEU A 256 4.39 15.83 3.53
C LEU A 256 2.87 15.90 3.37
N GLU A 257 2.15 16.19 4.45
CA GLU A 257 0.70 16.39 4.44
C GLU A 257 0.29 17.55 3.52
N ASP A 258 0.94 18.71 3.67
CA ASP A 258 0.69 19.89 2.84
C ASP A 258 0.98 19.60 1.36
N ALA A 259 2.06 18.85 1.09
CA ALA A 259 2.43 18.44 -0.26
C ALA A 259 1.43 17.44 -0.87
N LEU A 260 0.83 16.57 -0.07
CA LEU A 260 -0.21 15.64 -0.54
C LEU A 260 -1.54 16.33 -0.82
N ASN A 261 -1.83 17.41 -0.10
CA ASN A 261 -2.99 18.26 -0.36
C ASN A 261 -2.83 19.09 -1.65
N ASN A 262 -1.60 19.36 -2.09
CA ASN A 262 -1.36 20.15 -3.28
C ASN A 262 -1.77 19.38 -4.57
N PRO A 263 -2.80 19.83 -5.32
CA PRO A 263 -3.24 19.15 -6.54
C PRO A 263 -2.20 19.14 -7.67
N ASP A 264 -1.20 20.03 -7.62
CA ASP A 264 -0.11 20.07 -8.61
C ASP A 264 0.93 18.95 -8.39
N ILE A 265 0.91 18.30 -7.23
CA ILE A 265 1.85 17.24 -6.86
C ILE A 265 1.24 15.87 -7.17
N SER A 266 1.67 15.30 -8.29
CA SER A 266 1.21 13.98 -8.75
C SER A 266 1.97 12.80 -8.10
N ASP A 267 1.38 11.60 -8.16
CA ASP A 267 2.07 10.34 -7.78
C ASP A 267 3.38 10.14 -8.57
N LYS A 268 3.44 10.61 -9.83
CA LYS A 268 4.67 10.57 -10.64
C LYS A 268 5.76 11.48 -10.07
N PHE A 269 5.39 12.64 -9.53
CA PHE A 269 6.32 13.52 -8.83
C PHE A 269 6.89 12.82 -7.60
N TRP A 270 6.04 12.28 -6.73
CA TRP A 270 6.48 11.52 -5.54
C TRP A 270 7.42 10.37 -5.91
N GLN A 271 7.07 9.59 -6.94
CA GLN A 271 7.92 8.51 -7.43
C GLN A 271 9.30 9.00 -7.84
N ASN A 272 9.38 10.15 -8.52
CA ASN A 272 10.65 10.76 -8.92
C ASN A 272 11.47 11.21 -7.70
N ILE A 273 10.83 11.76 -6.66
CA ILE A 273 11.50 12.15 -5.42
C ILE A 273 12.12 10.93 -4.72
N PHE A 274 11.34 9.88 -4.48
CA PHE A 274 11.85 8.66 -3.85
C PHE A 274 12.98 8.01 -4.66
N ASN A 275 12.83 7.96 -6.00
CA ASN A 275 13.86 7.45 -6.89
C ASN A 275 15.15 8.28 -6.83
N GLY A 276 15.01 9.62 -6.80
CA GLY A 276 16.13 10.56 -6.70
C GLY A 276 16.87 10.53 -5.37
N GLN A 277 16.19 10.09 -4.29
CA GLN A 277 16.78 9.87 -2.96
C GLN A 277 17.50 8.51 -2.83
N GLY A 278 17.73 7.81 -3.95
CA GLY A 278 18.52 6.57 -3.99
C GLY A 278 17.71 5.28 -3.97
N LEU A 279 16.38 5.33 -3.85
CA LEU A 279 15.55 4.12 -3.72
C LEU A 279 15.59 3.23 -4.97
N LYS A 280 15.62 3.83 -6.17
CA LYS A 280 15.72 3.09 -7.44
C LYS A 280 17.03 2.28 -7.50
N GLN A 281 18.14 2.90 -7.11
CA GLN A 281 19.44 2.26 -7.09
C GLN A 281 19.47 1.14 -6.03
N ALA A 282 19.00 1.43 -4.83
CA ALA A 282 18.93 0.46 -3.74
C ALA A 282 18.14 -0.80 -4.12
N LYS A 283 16.97 -0.63 -4.75
CA LYS A 283 16.16 -1.75 -5.27
C LYS A 283 16.90 -2.57 -6.31
N SER A 284 17.57 -1.91 -7.27
CA SER A 284 18.30 -2.60 -8.34
C SER A 284 19.55 -3.36 -7.84
N GLN A 285 20.18 -2.88 -6.77
CA GLN A 285 21.42 -3.44 -6.22
C GLN A 285 21.18 -4.34 -5.00
N GLY A 286 19.96 -4.38 -4.45
CA GLY A 286 19.63 -5.12 -3.23
C GLY A 286 20.28 -4.55 -1.96
N ILE A 287 20.65 -3.27 -1.96
CA ILE A 287 21.39 -2.64 -0.86
C ILE A 287 20.41 -1.91 0.05
N TYR A 288 20.18 -2.48 1.24
CA TYR A 288 19.30 -1.90 2.26
C TYR A 288 20.08 -1.62 3.55
N ASN A 289 19.95 -0.39 4.03
CA ASN A 289 20.38 0.06 5.35
C ASN A 289 19.17 0.70 6.07
N ASP A 290 19.36 1.20 7.30
CA ASP A 290 18.25 1.80 8.06
C ASP A 290 17.56 2.96 7.34
N GLU A 291 18.33 3.83 6.68
CA GLU A 291 17.81 4.99 5.95
C GLU A 291 16.95 4.55 4.75
N ILE A 292 17.45 3.63 3.93
CA ILE A 292 16.74 3.11 2.75
C ILE A 292 15.52 2.29 3.17
N THR A 293 15.59 1.55 4.27
CA THR A 293 14.44 0.83 4.85
C THR A 293 13.32 1.78 5.25
N LYS A 294 13.66 2.89 5.93
CA LYS A 294 12.68 3.93 6.25
C LYS A 294 12.15 4.61 4.99
N LEU A 295 13.00 4.86 3.99
CA LEU A 295 12.61 5.45 2.72
C LEU A 295 11.63 4.56 1.95
N PHE A 296 11.86 3.24 1.94
CA PHE A 296 10.96 2.30 1.29
C PHE A 296 9.63 2.16 2.04
N THR A 297 9.68 2.16 3.37
CA THR A 297 8.48 2.19 4.22
C THR A 297 7.66 3.45 3.94
N LEU A 298 8.31 4.62 3.88
CA LEU A 298 7.66 5.91 3.60
C LEU A 298 7.08 5.95 2.17
N GLN A 299 7.76 5.36 1.19
CA GLN A 299 7.22 5.22 -0.16
C GLN A 299 5.88 4.47 -0.15
N ALA A 300 5.80 3.33 0.55
CA ALA A 300 4.56 2.55 0.64
C ALA A 300 3.42 3.27 1.38
N ILE A 301 3.74 4.23 2.25
CA ILE A 301 2.76 5.10 2.92
C ILE A 301 2.24 6.16 1.93
N ILE A 302 3.14 6.84 1.23
CA ILE A 302 2.81 7.99 0.36
C ILE A 302 2.24 7.55 -1.00
N LEU A 303 2.69 6.41 -1.52
CA LEU A 303 2.27 5.80 -2.78
C LEU A 303 1.64 4.43 -2.50
N PRO A 304 0.32 4.36 -2.22
CA PRO A 304 -0.32 3.14 -1.72
C PRO A 304 -0.20 1.94 -2.66
N HIS A 305 -0.12 2.20 -3.97
CA HIS A 305 0.06 1.18 -4.99
C HIS A 305 1.44 0.49 -4.94
N THR A 306 2.42 1.04 -4.22
CA THR A 306 3.74 0.39 -4.00
C THR A 306 3.77 -0.48 -2.74
N LEU A 307 2.70 -0.53 -1.94
CA LEU A 307 2.62 -1.38 -0.75
C LEU A 307 2.87 -2.88 -1.06
N PRO A 308 2.33 -3.46 -2.15
CA PRO A 308 2.64 -4.85 -2.48
C PRO A 308 4.14 -5.10 -2.70
N GLU A 309 4.84 -4.18 -3.36
CA GLU A 309 6.29 -4.28 -3.58
C GLU A 309 7.06 -4.23 -2.26
N PHE A 310 6.65 -3.36 -1.33
CA PHE A 310 7.19 -3.30 0.02
C PHE A 310 6.95 -4.60 0.80
N ILE A 311 5.78 -5.22 0.68
CA ILE A 311 5.46 -6.48 1.34
C ILE A 311 6.27 -7.65 0.74
N THR A 312 6.47 -7.67 -0.58
CA THR A 312 7.38 -8.62 -1.22
C THR A 312 8.80 -8.46 -0.66
N TRP A 313 9.28 -7.23 -0.51
CA TRP A 313 10.56 -6.98 0.13
C TRP A 313 10.63 -7.45 1.58
N LEU A 314 9.59 -7.21 2.39
CA LEU A 314 9.50 -7.72 3.77
C LEU A 314 9.55 -9.24 3.83
N LYS A 315 9.02 -9.93 2.82
CA LYS A 315 9.09 -11.39 2.72
C LYS A 315 10.53 -11.87 2.44
N ASP A 316 11.26 -11.14 1.61
CA ASP A 316 12.57 -11.55 1.10
C ASP A 316 13.74 -11.09 1.99
N ILE A 317 13.53 -10.06 2.81
CA ILE A 317 14.56 -9.49 3.65
C ILE A 317 14.92 -10.43 4.81
N LYS A 318 15.98 -11.22 4.62
CA LYS A 318 16.56 -12.11 5.65
C LYS A 318 17.37 -11.33 6.71
N ARG A 319 16.85 -10.20 7.18
CA ARG A 319 17.50 -9.28 8.11
C ARG A 319 16.52 -8.72 9.13
N ASP A 320 16.51 -9.32 10.31
CA ASP A 320 15.59 -8.98 11.41
C ASP A 320 15.79 -7.55 11.93
N ASP A 321 17.01 -7.02 11.82
CA ASP A 321 17.33 -5.65 12.23
C ASP A 321 16.64 -4.62 11.34
N LEU A 322 16.63 -4.83 10.02
CA LEU A 322 15.93 -3.95 9.08
C LEU A 322 14.41 -4.06 9.21
N LEU A 323 13.88 -5.27 9.47
CA LEU A 323 12.47 -5.45 9.81
C LEU A 323 12.09 -4.65 11.07
N THR A 324 12.95 -4.71 12.10
CA THR A 324 12.78 -3.94 13.34
C THR A 324 12.82 -2.43 13.07
N THR A 325 13.75 -1.97 12.23
CA THR A 325 13.82 -0.56 11.81
C THR A 325 12.53 -0.10 11.14
N SER A 326 11.97 -0.88 10.20
CA SER A 326 10.69 -0.53 9.56
C SER A 326 9.53 -0.50 10.55
N ASN A 327 9.41 -1.51 11.42
CA ASN A 327 8.33 -1.59 12.40
C ASN A 327 8.36 -0.44 13.41
N ASN A 328 9.55 -0.07 13.90
CA ASN A 328 9.71 1.08 14.80
C ASN A 328 9.33 2.38 14.10
N PHE A 329 9.76 2.56 12.85
CA PHE A 329 9.43 3.74 12.06
C PHE A 329 7.92 3.86 11.80
N GLN A 330 7.24 2.76 11.46
CA GLN A 330 5.78 2.71 11.34
C GLN A 330 5.09 3.10 12.65
N TYR A 331 5.57 2.58 13.78
CA TYR A 331 4.99 2.86 15.10
C TYR A 331 5.19 4.32 15.53
N ASP A 332 6.35 4.90 15.24
CA ASP A 332 6.62 6.31 15.53
C ASP A 332 5.72 7.24 14.71
N ILE A 333 5.50 6.94 13.42
CA ILE A 333 4.52 7.67 12.58
C ILE A 333 3.12 7.51 13.17
N LEU A 334 2.69 6.27 13.47
CA LEU A 334 1.37 5.99 14.02
C LEU A 334 1.10 6.81 15.31
N LYS A 335 2.07 6.88 16.22
CA LYS A 335 1.96 7.68 17.44
C LYS A 335 1.74 9.15 17.17
N LEU A 336 2.42 9.71 16.17
CA LEU A 336 2.26 11.11 15.80
C LEU A 336 0.86 11.37 15.23
N LEU A 337 0.42 10.52 14.30
CA LEU A 337 -0.88 10.64 13.63
C LEU A 337 -2.08 10.48 14.60
N THR A 338 -1.93 9.66 15.64
CA THR A 338 -3.01 9.38 16.59
C THR A 338 -3.03 10.31 17.80
N ASN A 339 -1.88 10.89 18.20
CA ASN A 339 -1.79 11.65 19.45
C ASN A 339 -1.41 13.13 19.30
N GLN A 340 -0.81 13.54 18.18
CA GLN A 340 -0.16 14.85 18.09
C GLN A 340 -0.58 15.66 16.87
N PHE A 341 -0.90 15.00 15.76
CA PHE A 341 -1.12 15.66 14.48
C PHE A 341 -2.19 14.96 13.65
N ARG A 342 -3.18 15.72 13.16
CA ARG A 342 -4.21 15.21 12.26
C ARG A 342 -3.74 15.39 10.81
N ALA A 343 -3.44 14.28 10.14
CA ALA A 343 -2.95 14.26 8.76
C ALA A 343 -3.96 13.52 7.87
N GLU A 344 -4.98 14.22 7.38
CA GLU A 344 -6.07 13.62 6.60
C GLU A 344 -5.58 12.98 5.30
N TYR A 345 -4.66 13.61 4.57
CA TYR A 345 -4.17 13.11 3.30
C TYR A 345 -3.22 11.93 3.49
N ILE A 346 -2.30 11.97 4.45
CA ILE A 346 -1.44 10.83 4.78
C ILE A 346 -2.29 9.65 5.26
N VAL A 347 -3.28 9.88 6.13
CA VAL A 347 -4.17 8.82 6.61
C VAL A 347 -4.96 8.20 5.47
N GLY A 348 -5.54 9.02 4.58
CA GLY A 348 -6.24 8.53 3.40
C GLY A 348 -5.35 7.67 2.49
N ARG A 349 -4.06 7.99 2.35
CA ARG A 349 -3.11 7.15 1.61
C ARG A 349 -2.84 5.82 2.33
N ILE A 350 -2.71 5.81 3.66
CA ILE A 350 -2.52 4.58 4.44
C ILE A 350 -3.74 3.66 4.32
N GLU A 351 -4.94 4.21 4.48
CA GLU A 351 -6.22 3.54 4.33
C GLU A 351 -6.39 2.95 2.93
N LEU A 352 -6.11 3.75 1.88
CA LEU A 352 -6.10 3.29 0.51
C LEU A 352 -5.11 2.13 0.30
N GLY A 353 -3.96 2.14 0.98
CA GLY A 353 -3.01 1.03 0.98
C GLY A 353 -3.63 -0.28 1.49
N VAL A 354 -4.35 -0.22 2.62
CA VAL A 354 -5.09 -1.37 3.16
C VAL A 354 -6.18 -1.83 2.19
N ILE A 355 -6.93 -0.89 1.61
CA ILE A 355 -8.00 -1.18 0.65
C ILE A 355 -7.46 -1.89 -0.60
N LEU A 356 -6.29 -1.49 -1.10
CA LEU A 356 -5.68 -2.06 -2.31
C LEU A 356 -4.97 -3.40 -2.06
N ILE A 357 -4.40 -3.64 -0.87
CA ILE A 357 -3.63 -4.87 -0.64
C ILE A 357 -4.50 -6.13 -0.51
N ILE A 358 -5.74 -5.98 -0.04
CA ILE A 358 -6.69 -7.09 0.10
C ILE A 358 -7.04 -7.72 -1.27
N PRO A 359 -7.51 -6.98 -2.30
CA PRO A 359 -7.75 -7.53 -3.63
C PRO A 359 -6.46 -7.91 -4.35
N TYR A 360 -5.33 -7.27 -4.04
CA TYR A 360 -4.02 -7.64 -4.62
C TYR A 360 -3.64 -9.11 -4.33
N LEU A 361 -4.12 -9.70 -3.22
CA LEU A 361 -3.90 -11.12 -2.92
C LEU A 361 -4.46 -12.08 -3.98
N PHE A 362 -5.41 -11.65 -4.83
CA PHE A 362 -5.83 -12.46 -5.98
C PHE A 362 -4.75 -12.53 -7.07
N LYS A 363 -3.90 -11.51 -7.18
CA LYS A 363 -2.77 -11.46 -8.11
C LYS A 363 -1.56 -12.22 -7.57
N ASP A 364 -1.26 -12.07 -6.28
CA ASP A 364 -0.16 -12.77 -5.62
C ASP A 364 -0.56 -13.32 -4.25
N GLN A 365 -0.99 -14.59 -4.24
CA GLN A 365 -1.39 -15.29 -3.01
C GLN A 365 -0.19 -15.61 -2.10
N SER A 366 1.04 -15.52 -2.61
CA SER A 366 2.25 -15.88 -1.87
C SER A 366 2.60 -14.88 -0.77
N LEU A 367 1.93 -13.72 -0.75
CA LEU A 367 2.11 -12.64 0.23
C LEU A 367 1.18 -12.75 1.45
N ILE A 368 0.29 -13.74 1.48
CA ILE A 368 -0.78 -13.85 2.48
C ILE A 368 -0.29 -13.76 3.93
N GLU A 369 0.80 -14.44 4.28
CA GLU A 369 1.30 -14.45 5.66
C GLU A 369 1.87 -13.08 6.05
N GLN A 370 2.51 -12.37 5.12
CA GLN A 370 3.03 -11.02 5.35
C GLN A 370 1.90 -10.01 5.48
N VAL A 371 0.86 -10.10 4.64
CA VAL A 371 -0.33 -9.25 4.74
C VAL A 371 -1.05 -9.49 6.07
N ILE A 372 -1.23 -10.74 6.50
CA ILE A 372 -1.80 -11.05 7.81
C ILE A 372 -0.94 -10.43 8.91
N SER A 373 0.38 -10.62 8.89
CA SER A 373 1.28 -10.04 9.89
C SER A 373 1.16 -8.52 9.98
N LEU A 374 1.08 -7.84 8.83
CA LEU A 374 0.96 -6.39 8.72
C LEU A 374 -0.36 -5.87 9.32
N LEU A 375 -1.48 -6.53 9.02
CA LEU A 375 -2.81 -6.01 9.36
C LEU A 375 -3.34 -6.50 10.72
N LYS A 376 -2.72 -7.51 11.33
CA LYS A 376 -3.25 -8.18 12.53
C LYS A 376 -3.09 -7.39 13.84
N THR A 377 -2.21 -6.42 13.89
CA THR A 377 -1.84 -5.74 15.14
C THR A 377 -2.04 -4.23 15.07
N GLU A 378 -2.64 -3.66 16.11
CA GLU A 378 -2.81 -2.21 16.28
C GLU A 378 -1.49 -1.46 16.50
N LYS A 379 -0.37 -2.19 16.67
CA LYS A 379 0.97 -1.60 16.75
C LYS A 379 1.60 -1.35 15.38
N SER A 380 1.09 -1.99 14.32
CA SER A 380 1.48 -1.67 12.94
C SER A 380 0.64 -0.50 12.44
N LEU A 381 1.24 0.35 11.61
CA LEU A 381 0.56 1.49 11.01
C LEU A 381 -0.68 1.04 10.22
N TRP A 382 -0.53 0.14 9.26
CA TRP A 382 -1.65 -0.38 8.46
C TRP A 382 -2.62 -1.25 9.27
N GLY A 383 -2.10 -2.02 10.24
CA GLY A 383 -2.94 -2.83 11.13
C GLY A 383 -3.85 -1.98 12.02
N TYR A 384 -3.38 -0.83 12.50
CA TYR A 384 -4.20 0.11 13.25
C TYR A 384 -5.41 0.60 12.44
N TYR A 385 -5.20 1.09 11.22
CA TYR A 385 -6.29 1.58 10.36
C TYR A 385 -7.19 0.45 9.86
N TYR A 386 -6.65 -0.74 9.60
CA TYR A 386 -7.47 -1.91 9.31
C TYR A 386 -8.45 -2.23 10.45
N ILE A 387 -7.94 -2.35 11.69
CA ILE A 387 -8.74 -2.76 12.84
C ILE A 387 -9.77 -1.70 13.22
N ASN A 388 -9.38 -0.43 13.20
CA ASN A 388 -10.21 0.65 13.70
C ASN A 388 -11.18 1.23 12.66
N GLU A 389 -10.83 1.25 11.37
CA GLU A 389 -11.64 1.90 10.33
C GLU A 389 -12.09 0.89 9.25
N ILE A 390 -11.15 0.43 8.42
CA ILE A 390 -11.44 -0.35 7.20
C ILE A 390 -12.26 -1.61 7.47
N ARG A 391 -12.02 -2.31 8.59
CA ARG A 391 -12.81 -3.50 8.95
C ARG A 391 -14.30 -3.16 9.11
N LYS A 392 -14.63 -2.01 9.69
CA LYS A 392 -16.02 -1.57 9.89
C LYS A 392 -16.66 -1.19 8.56
N GLU A 393 -15.89 -0.58 7.68
CA GLU A 393 -16.32 -0.23 6.31
C GLU A 393 -16.61 -1.49 5.47
N ILE A 394 -15.76 -2.53 5.56
CA ILE A 394 -16.04 -3.82 4.90
C ILE A 394 -17.34 -4.43 5.44
N ASP A 395 -17.54 -4.45 6.76
CA ASP A 395 -18.77 -4.96 7.39
C ASP A 395 -20.00 -4.11 6.99
N HIS A 396 -19.84 -2.80 6.83
CA HIS A 396 -20.88 -1.89 6.34
C HIS A 396 -21.27 -2.21 4.89
N ASP A 397 -20.30 -2.26 3.99
CA ASP A 397 -20.53 -2.53 2.56
C ASP A 397 -21.16 -3.91 2.34
N LEU A 398 -20.70 -4.93 3.08
CA LEU A 398 -21.30 -6.27 3.03
C LEU A 398 -22.77 -6.28 3.49
N LYS A 399 -23.18 -5.40 4.40
CA LYS A 399 -24.59 -5.26 4.79
C LYS A 399 -25.43 -4.57 3.71
N LEU A 400 -24.84 -3.64 2.95
CA LEU A 400 -25.52 -2.96 1.84
C LEU A 400 -25.73 -3.87 0.62
N MET A 401 -24.93 -4.94 0.48
CA MET A 401 -24.95 -5.83 -0.69
C MET A 401 -26.31 -6.44 -1.03
N LYS A 402 -27.18 -6.68 -0.04
CA LYS A 402 -28.54 -7.20 -0.30
C LYS A 402 -29.38 -6.24 -1.12
N SER A 403 -29.40 -4.96 -0.72
CA SER A 403 -30.13 -3.90 -1.42
C SER A 403 -29.55 -3.67 -2.81
N TYR A 404 -28.21 -3.65 -2.92
CA TYR A 404 -27.50 -3.56 -4.18
C TYR A 404 -27.87 -4.69 -5.15
N ALA A 405 -27.78 -5.95 -4.70
CA ALA A 405 -28.09 -7.12 -5.52
C ALA A 405 -29.54 -7.12 -6.03
N LYS A 406 -30.49 -6.66 -5.19
CA LYS A 406 -31.90 -6.52 -5.55
C LYS A 406 -32.11 -5.46 -6.65
N GLN A 407 -31.57 -4.25 -6.48
CA GLN A 407 -31.72 -3.18 -7.48
C GLN A 407 -31.03 -3.52 -8.81
N LYS A 408 -29.86 -4.17 -8.76
CA LYS A 408 -29.16 -4.60 -9.97
C LYS A 408 -29.94 -5.66 -10.77
N LEU A 409 -30.75 -6.51 -10.12
CA LEU A 409 -31.67 -7.42 -10.82
C LEU A 409 -32.81 -6.65 -11.50
N LEU A 410 -33.46 -5.73 -10.79
CA LEU A 410 -34.57 -4.92 -11.32
C LEU A 410 -34.17 -4.10 -12.56
N ASN A 411 -32.94 -3.59 -12.59
CA ASN A 411 -32.39 -2.87 -13.74
C ASN A 411 -31.99 -3.79 -14.90
N GLN A 412 -31.68 -5.06 -14.65
CA GLN A 412 -31.37 -6.05 -15.70
C GLN A 412 -32.65 -6.59 -16.37
N ASP A 413 -33.78 -6.60 -15.65
CA ASP A 413 -35.06 -7.13 -16.13
C ASP A 413 -36.00 -6.05 -16.73
N SER A 414 -35.59 -4.78 -16.78
CA SER A 414 -36.39 -3.71 -17.41
C SER A 414 -36.15 -3.63 -18.92
N PRO A 415 -37.16 -3.86 -19.78
CA PRO A 415 -37.07 -3.55 -21.20
C PRO A 415 -37.13 -2.03 -21.39
N ILE A 416 -36.29 -1.51 -22.29
CA ILE A 416 -36.28 -0.12 -22.76
C ILE A 416 -37.72 0.29 -23.16
N ASN A 417 -38.33 1.25 -22.44
CA ASN A 417 -39.07 2.39 -23.01
C ASN A 417 -39.85 3.24 -21.96
N ASN A 418 -39.68 4.55 -22.11
CA ASN A 418 -40.62 5.66 -21.93
C ASN A 418 -40.73 6.38 -20.58
N GLU A 419 -40.27 7.63 -20.65
CA GLU A 419 -40.88 8.82 -20.05
C GLU A 419 -42.39 8.68 -19.81
N THR A 420 -42.83 8.76 -18.55
CA THR A 420 -43.99 9.56 -18.20
C THR A 420 -43.95 9.92 -16.71
N ILE A 421 -43.87 11.22 -16.44
CA ILE A 421 -44.03 11.84 -15.13
C ILE A 421 -45.50 11.75 -14.71
N SER A 422 -45.79 11.29 -13.49
CA SER A 422 -47.01 11.66 -12.73
C SER A 422 -46.91 11.33 -11.22
N PRO A 423 -47.65 12.03 -10.35
CA PRO A 423 -47.20 12.54 -9.04
C PRO A 423 -47.59 11.68 -7.81
N PRO A 424 -47.14 12.00 -6.58
CA PRO A 424 -47.16 11.06 -5.45
C PRO A 424 -48.50 11.03 -4.72
N ILE A 425 -48.93 9.83 -4.32
CA ILE A 425 -50.06 9.62 -3.40
C ILE A 425 -49.50 9.40 -1.99
N ILE A 426 -49.97 10.26 -1.08
CA ILE A 426 -49.67 10.29 0.36
C ILE A 426 -50.40 9.14 1.07
N GLY A 427 -49.72 8.41 1.97
CA GLY A 427 -50.40 7.43 2.83
C GLY A 427 -49.54 6.65 3.85
N LYS A 428 -49.27 7.29 4.99
CA LYS A 428 -49.13 6.76 6.37
C LYS A 428 -47.93 5.86 6.77
N GLU A 429 -47.32 6.29 7.87
CA GLU A 429 -46.18 5.74 8.60
C GLU A 429 -46.44 4.36 9.23
N SER A 430 -45.41 3.52 9.14
CA SER A 430 -45.04 2.57 10.19
C SER A 430 -43.51 2.43 10.19
N GLN A 431 -42.89 2.67 11.35
CA GLN A 431 -41.44 2.66 11.56
C GLN A 431 -40.83 1.27 11.34
N SER A 432 -40.33 1.04 10.13
CA SER A 432 -39.19 0.18 9.82
C SER A 432 -38.34 0.96 8.81
N VAL A 433 -37.01 0.89 8.90
CA VAL A 433 -36.14 1.58 7.94
C VAL A 433 -36.28 0.85 6.60
N ASP A 434 -37.23 1.29 5.79
CA ASP A 434 -37.57 0.69 4.52
C ASP A 434 -36.61 1.19 3.43
N PHE A 435 -35.62 0.35 3.09
CA PHE A 435 -34.66 0.60 1.99
C PHE A 435 -35.27 0.34 0.60
N SER A 436 -36.60 0.22 0.47
CA SER A 436 -37.27 -0.26 -0.74
C SER A 436 -37.25 0.69 -1.94
N ASN A 437 -36.92 1.98 -1.78
CA ASN A 437 -37.02 2.99 -2.84
C ASN A 437 -35.71 3.76 -3.15
N LYS A 438 -34.53 3.23 -2.80
CA LYS A 438 -33.26 3.88 -3.17
C LYS A 438 -32.83 3.50 -4.59
N SER A 439 -32.48 4.48 -5.42
CA SER A 439 -31.90 4.26 -6.74
C SER A 439 -30.55 3.53 -6.66
N LEU A 440 -30.12 2.88 -7.74
CA LEU A 440 -28.83 2.19 -7.79
C LEU A 440 -27.65 3.16 -7.57
N ASP A 441 -27.77 4.39 -8.07
CA ASP A 441 -26.75 5.44 -7.89
C ASP A 441 -26.63 5.84 -6.43
N THR A 442 -27.76 6.00 -5.72
CA THR A 442 -27.76 6.28 -4.29
C THR A 442 -27.11 5.17 -3.46
N ILE A 443 -27.32 3.90 -3.84
CA ILE A 443 -26.66 2.76 -3.15
C ILE A 443 -25.16 2.74 -3.47
N ASN A 444 -24.77 3.09 -4.70
CA ASN A 444 -23.36 3.15 -5.08
C ASN A 444 -22.60 4.22 -4.28
N ASP A 445 -23.23 5.37 -4.03
CA ASP A 445 -22.64 6.47 -3.24
C ASP A 445 -22.52 6.13 -1.74
N GLU A 446 -23.33 5.20 -1.23
CA GLU A 446 -23.29 4.74 0.17
C GLU A 446 -22.13 3.77 0.46
N PHE A 447 -21.57 3.12 -0.56
CA PHE A 447 -20.42 2.23 -0.37
C PHE A 447 -19.18 3.01 0.06
N GLN A 448 -18.46 2.47 1.04
CA GLN A 448 -17.22 3.05 1.55
C GLN A 448 -16.01 2.55 0.75
N ILE A 449 -15.88 1.23 0.61
CA ILE A 449 -14.76 0.56 -0.07
C ILE A 449 -15.17 0.04 -1.44
N PHE A 450 -16.39 -0.50 -1.56
CA PHE A 450 -16.85 -1.21 -2.77
C PHE A 450 -17.10 -0.29 -3.97
N LYS A 451 -16.85 1.02 -3.82
CA LYS A 451 -16.80 2.01 -4.91
C LYS A 451 -15.42 2.12 -5.57
N GLU A 452 -14.37 1.62 -4.92
CA GLU A 452 -13.00 1.65 -5.45
C GLU A 452 -12.84 0.72 -6.65
N ASP A 453 -12.07 1.13 -7.66
CA ASP A 453 -11.93 0.41 -8.94
C ASP A 453 -11.53 -1.06 -8.77
N SER A 454 -10.64 -1.33 -7.81
CA SER A 454 -10.18 -2.69 -7.49
C SER A 454 -11.27 -3.59 -6.90
N TRP A 455 -12.33 -3.00 -6.34
CA TRP A 455 -13.44 -3.67 -5.69
C TRP A 455 -14.73 -3.73 -6.51
N ILE A 456 -14.91 -2.91 -7.55
CA ILE A 456 -16.13 -2.89 -8.38
C ILE A 456 -16.46 -4.27 -8.94
N ASN A 457 -15.49 -4.95 -9.56
CA ASN A 457 -15.68 -6.29 -10.12
C ASN A 457 -16.00 -7.33 -9.03
N ILE A 458 -15.39 -7.18 -7.85
CA ILE A 458 -15.58 -8.07 -6.71
C ILE A 458 -16.99 -7.90 -6.16
N ARG A 459 -17.43 -6.66 -5.92
CA ARG A 459 -18.80 -6.31 -5.51
C ARG A 459 -19.81 -6.98 -6.44
N ASP A 460 -19.59 -6.86 -7.75
CA ASP A 460 -20.49 -7.42 -8.76
C ASP A 460 -20.57 -8.95 -8.72
N GLU A 461 -19.45 -9.63 -8.50
CA GLU A 461 -19.43 -11.08 -8.30
C GLU A 461 -20.09 -11.49 -6.98
N LEU A 462 -19.82 -10.77 -5.88
CA LEU A 462 -20.38 -11.06 -4.57
C LEU A 462 -21.90 -10.93 -4.57
N ALA A 463 -22.47 -10.03 -5.37
CA ALA A 463 -23.92 -9.86 -5.49
C ALA A 463 -24.65 -11.17 -5.84
N ILE A 464 -23.98 -12.12 -6.51
CA ILE A 464 -24.57 -13.43 -6.85
C ILE A 464 -25.02 -14.20 -5.60
N ALA A 465 -24.33 -14.06 -4.46
CA ALA A 465 -24.69 -14.72 -3.22
C ALA A 465 -26.10 -14.35 -2.74
N TRP A 466 -26.51 -13.11 -2.94
CA TRP A 466 -27.85 -12.62 -2.57
C TRP A 466 -28.93 -12.93 -3.63
N ARG A 467 -28.53 -13.10 -4.89
CA ARG A 467 -29.43 -13.50 -6.00
C ARG A 467 -29.86 -14.96 -5.93
N VAL A 468 -28.96 -15.81 -5.44
CA VAL A 468 -29.19 -17.26 -5.38
C VAL A 468 -29.91 -17.67 -4.10
N SER A 469 -29.67 -16.97 -2.99
CA SER A 469 -30.40 -17.18 -1.72
C SER A 469 -31.90 -16.89 -1.82
N SER A 470 -32.36 -16.15 -2.83
CA SER A 470 -33.79 -15.86 -3.06
C SER A 470 -34.50 -16.95 -3.88
N ASN A 471 -33.77 -17.76 -4.66
CA ASN A 471 -34.33 -18.68 -5.66
C ASN A 471 -34.09 -20.18 -5.37
N HIS A 472 -33.65 -20.56 -4.15
CA HIS A 472 -33.41 -21.96 -3.73
C HIS A 472 -32.41 -22.79 -4.57
N ASN A 473 -31.77 -22.20 -5.59
CA ASN A 473 -30.67 -22.83 -6.31
C ASN A 473 -29.41 -22.82 -5.44
N ARG A 474 -28.53 -23.81 -5.61
CA ARG A 474 -27.19 -23.77 -4.98
C ARG A 474 -26.25 -22.97 -5.85
N PHE A 475 -25.59 -21.98 -5.26
CA PHE A 475 -24.57 -21.19 -5.94
C PHE A 475 -23.32 -22.05 -6.19
N LYS A 476 -22.71 -21.93 -7.37
CA LYS A 476 -21.44 -22.62 -7.67
C LYS A 476 -20.31 -21.91 -6.90
N PRO A 477 -19.52 -22.61 -6.08
CA PRO A 477 -18.42 -21.98 -5.34
C PRO A 477 -17.41 -21.30 -6.27
N ILE A 478 -16.84 -20.18 -5.81
CA ILE A 478 -15.78 -19.44 -6.51
C ILE A 478 -14.46 -19.61 -5.73
N PRO A 479 -13.58 -20.56 -6.12
CA PRO A 479 -12.40 -20.92 -5.33
C PRO A 479 -11.38 -19.80 -5.10
N LYS A 480 -11.34 -18.75 -5.93
CA LYS A 480 -10.38 -17.65 -5.72
C LYS A 480 -10.53 -16.96 -4.37
N TYR A 481 -11.74 -16.95 -3.79
CA TYR A 481 -12.00 -16.35 -2.48
C TYR A 481 -11.44 -17.15 -1.29
N GLN A 482 -10.91 -18.36 -1.50
CA GLN A 482 -10.20 -19.11 -0.45
C GLN A 482 -9.05 -18.31 0.17
N ILE A 483 -8.38 -17.45 -0.61
CA ILE A 483 -7.31 -16.60 -0.10
C ILE A 483 -7.83 -15.57 0.92
N TRP A 484 -9.04 -15.04 0.71
CA TRP A 484 -9.68 -14.13 1.64
C TRP A 484 -10.22 -14.86 2.87
N VAL A 485 -10.66 -16.11 2.73
CA VAL A 485 -10.96 -16.95 3.90
C VAL A 485 -9.74 -17.06 4.80
N ARG A 486 -8.57 -17.37 4.23
CA ARG A 486 -7.31 -17.42 4.98
C ARG A 486 -6.96 -16.07 5.60
N LEU A 487 -7.09 -14.98 4.85
CA LEU A 487 -6.83 -13.62 5.32
C LEU A 487 -7.69 -13.28 6.55
N PHE A 488 -9.02 -13.26 6.40
CA PHE A 488 -9.93 -12.85 7.46
C PHE A 488 -9.88 -13.79 8.66
N ASN A 489 -9.66 -15.09 8.44
CA ASN A 489 -9.44 -16.03 9.52
C ASN A 489 -8.14 -15.73 10.30
N GLY A 490 -7.05 -15.37 9.60
CA GLY A 490 -5.78 -14.97 10.19
C GLY A 490 -5.83 -13.64 10.95
N LEU A 491 -6.70 -12.72 10.49
CA LEU A 491 -7.00 -11.44 11.12
C LEU A 491 -8.04 -11.53 12.24
N ASN A 492 -8.48 -12.74 12.60
CA ASN A 492 -9.52 -13.00 13.60
C ASN A 492 -10.88 -12.33 13.30
N ASP A 493 -11.19 -12.09 12.02
CA ASP A 493 -12.51 -11.66 11.58
C ASP A 493 -13.37 -12.86 11.20
N SER A 494 -13.95 -13.51 12.22
CA SER A 494 -14.75 -14.71 12.05
C SER A 494 -15.98 -14.50 11.17
N LYS A 495 -16.57 -13.29 11.14
CA LYS A 495 -17.77 -13.00 10.33
C LYS A 495 -17.42 -12.94 8.84
N CYS A 496 -16.41 -12.15 8.50
CA CYS A 496 -15.92 -12.06 7.11
C CYS A 496 -15.36 -13.41 6.64
N ALA A 497 -14.60 -14.11 7.49
CA ALA A 497 -14.08 -15.45 7.17
C ALA A 497 -15.21 -16.45 6.85
N LEU A 498 -16.30 -16.45 7.65
CA LEU A 498 -17.46 -17.30 7.39
C LEU A 498 -18.15 -16.95 6.07
N PHE A 499 -18.37 -15.66 5.83
CA PHE A 499 -19.01 -15.18 4.60
C PHE A 499 -18.23 -15.58 3.35
N PHE A 500 -16.92 -15.28 3.31
CA PHE A 500 -16.11 -15.66 2.16
C PHE A 500 -15.91 -17.18 2.04
N ALA A 501 -16.01 -17.94 3.14
CA ALA A 501 -15.98 -19.40 3.07
C ALA A 501 -17.25 -19.94 2.40
N HIS A 502 -18.40 -19.30 2.58
CA HIS A 502 -19.62 -19.65 1.85
C HIS A 502 -19.50 -19.35 0.34
N ILE A 503 -18.82 -18.26 -0.04
CA ILE A 503 -18.54 -17.96 -1.46
C ILE A 503 -17.54 -18.96 -2.06
N ALA A 504 -16.52 -19.34 -1.27
CA ALA A 504 -15.37 -20.10 -1.74
C ALA A 504 -15.56 -21.63 -1.77
N TYR A 505 -16.43 -22.16 -0.90
CA TYR A 505 -16.65 -23.60 -0.71
C TYR A 505 -18.12 -23.97 -0.86
N ASP A 506 -18.40 -25.20 -1.30
CA ASP A 506 -19.78 -25.74 -1.36
C ASP A 506 -20.40 -25.88 0.04
N LYS A 507 -19.57 -26.28 1.02
CA LYS A 507 -19.91 -26.28 2.44
C LYS A 507 -18.78 -25.61 3.23
N VAL A 508 -19.14 -24.83 4.24
CA VAL A 508 -18.18 -24.05 5.02
C VAL A 508 -17.38 -24.94 5.97
N PRO A 509 -16.03 -24.87 5.99
CA PRO A 509 -15.20 -25.66 6.89
C PRO A 509 -15.59 -25.54 8.36
N LYS A 510 -15.53 -26.67 9.09
CA LYS A 510 -16.02 -26.78 10.47
C LYS A 510 -15.33 -25.81 11.43
N ASP A 511 -14.02 -25.65 11.29
CA ASP A 511 -13.18 -24.79 12.11
C ASP A 511 -13.55 -23.31 11.96
N ILE A 512 -13.89 -22.87 10.75
CA ILE A 512 -14.36 -21.50 10.47
C ILE A 512 -15.79 -21.33 10.99
N PHE A 513 -16.69 -22.27 10.69
CA PHE A 513 -18.09 -22.18 11.09
C PHE A 513 -18.25 -22.09 12.62
N ASN A 514 -17.51 -22.94 13.34
CA ASN A 514 -17.59 -23.03 14.79
C ASN A 514 -17.08 -21.77 15.52
N LYS A 515 -16.26 -20.93 14.87
CA LYS A 515 -15.83 -19.63 15.44
C LYS A 515 -16.96 -18.61 15.55
N VAL A 516 -17.98 -18.71 14.71
CA VAL A 516 -19.15 -17.82 14.73
C VAL A 516 -20.32 -18.47 15.46
N LYS A 517 -20.63 -19.72 15.10
CA LYS A 517 -21.73 -20.48 15.69
C LYS A 517 -21.21 -21.85 16.12
N PRO A 518 -20.79 -22.01 17.39
CA PRO A 518 -20.34 -23.31 17.88
C PRO A 518 -21.49 -24.30 17.81
N VAL A 519 -21.36 -25.32 16.96
CA VAL A 519 -22.39 -26.33 16.76
C VAL A 519 -22.27 -27.40 17.83
N ARG A 520 -23.32 -27.56 18.63
CA ARG A 520 -23.49 -28.73 19.51
C ARG A 520 -24.27 -29.82 18.77
N PHE A 521 -24.10 -31.07 19.19
CA PHE A 521 -24.77 -32.21 18.59
C PHE A 521 -26.30 -32.01 18.56
N GLY A 522 -26.93 -32.20 17.38
CA GLY A 522 -28.38 -32.01 17.20
C GLY A 522 -28.85 -30.55 17.07
N SER A 523 -27.94 -29.60 16.83
CA SER A 523 -28.29 -28.19 16.57
C SER A 523 -28.23 -27.83 15.07
N ASN A 524 -28.88 -26.74 14.68
CA ASN A 524 -28.97 -26.32 13.27
C ASN A 524 -27.58 -25.99 12.69
N TYR A 525 -27.19 -26.72 11.63
CA TYR A 525 -25.97 -26.55 10.83
C TYR A 525 -26.01 -25.36 9.85
N HIS A 526 -27.05 -24.54 9.97
CA HIS A 526 -27.26 -23.33 9.18
C HIS A 526 -26.97 -22.09 10.03
N CYS A 527 -26.38 -21.07 9.40
CA CYS A 527 -26.18 -19.75 9.99
C CYS A 527 -26.44 -18.69 8.91
N THR A 528 -27.22 -17.67 9.24
CA THR A 528 -27.43 -16.52 8.35
C THR A 528 -26.40 -15.46 8.68
N ILE A 529 -25.63 -15.00 7.69
CA ILE A 529 -24.65 -13.93 7.85
C ILE A 529 -24.78 -12.97 6.66
N TYR A 530 -24.82 -11.66 6.94
CA TYR A 530 -25.12 -10.63 5.93
C TYR A 530 -26.36 -10.95 5.08
N ASP A 531 -27.42 -11.51 5.69
CA ASP A 531 -28.63 -11.99 5.00
C ASP A 531 -28.43 -13.12 3.97
N VAL A 532 -27.29 -13.81 4.01
CA VAL A 532 -27.00 -15.01 3.21
C VAL A 532 -27.01 -16.24 4.10
N ASN A 533 -27.70 -17.30 3.67
CA ASN A 533 -27.76 -18.56 4.39
C ASN A 533 -26.54 -19.44 4.10
N THR A 534 -25.74 -19.69 5.13
CA THR A 534 -24.53 -20.51 5.07
C THR A 534 -24.76 -21.88 5.69
N THR A 535 -24.11 -22.90 5.13
CA THR A 535 -24.17 -24.30 5.59
C THR A 535 -22.81 -24.81 6.01
N ARG A 536 -22.71 -25.34 7.23
CA ARG A 536 -21.50 -26.01 7.73
C ARG A 536 -21.25 -27.31 6.97
N GLU A 537 -19.98 -27.62 6.75
CA GLU A 537 -19.53 -28.94 6.32
C GLU A 537 -19.84 -29.99 7.39
N VAL A 538 -20.51 -31.06 6.98
CA VAL A 538 -20.91 -32.16 7.85
C VAL A 538 -20.06 -33.37 7.48
N GLY A 539 -19.41 -33.99 8.48
CA GLY A 539 -18.60 -35.18 8.24
C GLY A 539 -19.49 -36.41 7.96
N ILE A 540 -18.95 -37.46 7.33
CA ILE A 540 -19.72 -38.67 6.98
C ILE A 540 -20.47 -39.26 8.18
N VAL A 541 -19.82 -39.30 9.35
CA VAL A 541 -20.44 -39.78 10.60
C VAL A 541 -21.58 -38.86 11.06
N GLU A 542 -21.41 -37.54 11.02
CA GLU A 542 -22.46 -36.58 11.39
C GLU A 542 -23.64 -36.65 10.41
N GLN A 543 -23.37 -36.85 9.11
CA GLN A 543 -24.38 -36.98 8.05
C GLN A 543 -25.20 -38.26 8.22
N PHE A 544 -24.53 -39.40 8.45
CA PHE A 544 -25.17 -40.68 8.76
C PHE A 544 -26.09 -40.58 9.99
N ILE A 545 -25.66 -39.83 11.00
CA ILE A 545 -26.43 -39.59 12.23
C ILE A 545 -27.67 -38.75 11.98
N LEU A 546 -27.56 -37.71 11.13
CA LEU A 546 -28.69 -36.87 10.75
C LEU A 546 -29.76 -37.68 10.00
N GLU A 547 -29.34 -38.47 9.01
CA GLU A 547 -30.24 -39.34 8.24
C GLU A 547 -30.92 -40.40 9.13
N LEU A 548 -30.20 -40.92 10.14
CA LEU A 548 -30.78 -41.85 11.13
C LEU A 548 -31.77 -41.16 12.07
N ASN A 549 -31.49 -39.95 12.55
CA ASN A 549 -32.41 -39.21 13.41
C ASN A 549 -33.68 -38.80 12.66
N GLU A 550 -33.57 -38.42 11.39
CA GLU A 550 -34.72 -38.11 10.52
C GLU A 550 -35.57 -39.36 10.26
N LEU A 551 -34.93 -40.52 10.07
CA LEU A 551 -35.60 -41.79 9.83
C LEU A 551 -36.25 -42.39 11.08
N LEU A 552 -35.65 -42.19 12.26
CA LEU A 552 -36.16 -42.72 13.53
C LEU A 552 -37.10 -41.76 14.26
N ASN A 553 -37.09 -40.46 13.91
CA ASN A 553 -37.87 -39.41 14.56
C ASN A 553 -37.78 -39.40 16.11
N VAL A 554 -36.63 -39.85 16.65
CA VAL A 554 -36.38 -40.01 18.09
C VAL A 554 -35.08 -39.31 18.45
N LYS A 555 -35.09 -38.50 19.53
CA LYS A 555 -33.87 -37.91 20.10
C LYS A 555 -33.14 -38.97 20.93
N ILE A 556 -32.10 -39.56 20.35
CA ILE A 556 -31.28 -40.60 21.01
C ILE A 556 -30.17 -39.98 21.88
N ASP A 557 -30.02 -40.47 23.13
CA ASP A 557 -28.97 -40.07 24.09
C ASP A 557 -27.55 -40.37 23.56
N MET A 558 -26.58 -39.50 23.86
CA MET A 558 -25.15 -39.67 23.54
C MET A 558 -24.56 -41.03 23.94
N LYS A 559 -24.99 -41.59 25.08
CA LYS A 559 -24.50 -42.90 25.52
C LYS A 559 -24.93 -44.01 24.55
N LEU A 560 -26.13 -43.89 23.99
CA LEU A 560 -26.63 -44.81 22.97
C LEU A 560 -25.92 -44.61 21.63
N TRP A 561 -25.62 -43.37 21.21
CA TRP A 561 -24.88 -43.12 19.97
C TRP A 561 -23.48 -43.73 19.97
N LYS A 562 -22.78 -43.68 21.11
CA LYS A 562 -21.48 -44.36 21.26
C LYS A 562 -21.61 -45.87 21.07
N ILE A 563 -22.69 -46.47 21.58
CA ILE A 563 -22.97 -47.91 21.44
C ILE A 563 -23.33 -48.25 19.99
N ILE A 564 -24.19 -47.46 19.34
CA ILE A 564 -24.60 -47.66 17.93
C ILE A 564 -23.39 -47.56 17.00
N ILE A 565 -22.53 -46.54 17.17
CA ILE A 565 -21.31 -46.38 16.39
C ILE A 565 -20.34 -47.54 16.65
N LEU A 566 -20.16 -47.97 17.90
CA LEU A 566 -19.31 -49.11 18.26
C LEU A 566 -19.82 -50.42 17.62
N VAL A 567 -21.14 -50.65 17.64
CA VAL A 567 -21.78 -51.84 17.04
C VAL A 567 -21.60 -51.85 15.51
N ILE A 568 -21.73 -50.70 14.85
CA ILE A 568 -21.56 -50.58 13.40
C ILE A 568 -20.08 -50.71 13.00
N PHE A 569 -19.15 -50.07 13.71
CA PHE A 569 -17.71 -50.18 13.43
C PHE A 569 -17.17 -51.58 13.71
N CYS A 570 -17.63 -52.25 14.77
CA CYS A 570 -17.29 -53.65 15.06
C CYS A 570 -18.00 -54.63 14.11
N GLY A 571 -19.15 -54.25 13.54
CA GLY A 571 -19.85 -55.04 12.53
C GLY A 571 -19.17 -55.04 11.16
N LEU A 572 -18.51 -53.94 10.78
CA LEU A 572 -17.83 -53.79 9.48
C LEU A 572 -16.38 -54.28 9.47
N SER A 573 -15.64 -54.22 10.59
CA SER A 573 -14.26 -54.74 10.69
C SER A 573 -14.18 -56.21 11.11
N GLY A 574 -15.31 -56.88 11.29
CA GLY A 574 -15.43 -58.15 12.00
C GLY A 574 -16.04 -59.30 11.22
N PHE A 575 -15.78 -59.43 9.91
CA PHE A 575 -16.21 -60.63 9.17
C PHE A 575 -15.47 -61.91 9.61
N LEU A 576 -14.40 -61.81 10.42
CA LEU A 576 -13.71 -62.95 11.03
C LEU A 576 -13.94 -63.11 12.55
N LEU A 577 -14.72 -62.22 13.19
CA LEU A 577 -15.09 -62.33 14.61
C LEU A 577 -16.61 -62.42 14.85
N ARG A 578 -17.40 -62.81 13.84
CA ARG A 578 -18.62 -63.57 14.09
C ARG A 578 -18.17 -64.98 14.47
N ALA A 579 -18.12 -65.34 15.76
CA ALA A 579 -19.26 -66.10 16.27
C ALA A 579 -19.46 -66.12 17.80
N TYR A 580 -18.66 -65.47 18.66
CA TYR A 580 -18.78 -65.81 20.10
C TYR A 580 -18.77 -64.68 21.15
N LEU A 581 -18.28 -63.47 20.87
CA LEU A 581 -18.09 -62.46 21.95
C LEU A 581 -19.07 -61.27 21.91
N LEU A 582 -19.64 -60.91 20.76
CA LEU A 582 -20.45 -59.68 20.62
C LEU A 582 -21.97 -59.87 20.74
N THR A 583 -22.48 -61.10 20.59
CA THR A 583 -23.92 -61.42 20.68
C THR A 583 -24.51 -61.06 22.04
N SER A 584 -23.79 -61.32 23.13
CA SER A 584 -24.31 -61.13 24.49
C SER A 584 -24.59 -59.68 24.88
N THR A 585 -23.87 -58.70 24.32
CA THR A 585 -24.00 -57.28 24.71
C THR A 585 -25.04 -56.56 23.85
N ILE A 586 -25.12 -56.93 22.56
CA ILE A 586 -26.18 -56.48 21.66
C ILE A 586 -27.52 -57.06 22.10
N GLU A 587 -27.57 -58.34 22.45
CA GLU A 587 -28.77 -59.00 22.95
C GLU A 587 -29.26 -58.36 24.27
N LYS A 588 -28.35 -57.95 25.17
CA LYS A 588 -28.70 -57.18 26.37
C LYS A 588 -29.31 -55.81 26.06
N SER A 589 -28.78 -55.08 25.07
CA SER A 589 -29.27 -53.74 24.71
C SER A 589 -30.57 -53.78 23.91
N ILE A 590 -30.71 -54.76 23.00
CA ILE A 590 -31.97 -55.03 22.28
C ILE A 590 -33.04 -55.44 23.29
N ASN A 591 -32.71 -56.29 24.26
CA ASN A 591 -33.64 -56.69 25.32
C ASN A 591 -34.03 -55.53 26.24
N SER A 592 -33.15 -54.55 26.51
CA SER A 592 -33.52 -53.36 27.27
C SER A 592 -34.45 -52.45 26.48
N PHE A 593 -34.18 -52.23 25.18
CA PHE A 593 -35.03 -51.43 24.30
C PHE A 593 -36.42 -52.05 24.13
N ILE A 594 -36.47 -53.36 23.82
CA ILE A 594 -37.71 -54.14 23.75
C ILE A 594 -38.48 -54.06 25.07
N LYS A 595 -37.81 -54.11 26.23
CA LYS A 595 -38.43 -53.99 27.56
C LYS A 595 -39.02 -52.60 27.82
N GLU A 596 -38.48 -51.56 27.19
CA GLU A 596 -38.93 -50.19 27.32
C GLU A 596 -40.11 -49.88 26.40
N GLU A 597 -40.05 -50.30 25.12
CA GLU A 597 -41.14 -50.16 24.15
C GLU A 597 -42.37 -50.98 24.53
N THR A 598 -42.17 -52.16 25.13
CA THR A 598 -43.28 -53.04 25.50
C THR A 598 -43.80 -52.83 26.92
N LYS A 599 -43.32 -51.81 27.63
CA LYS A 599 -43.63 -51.53 29.03
C LYS A 599 -45.11 -51.16 29.27
N SER A 600 -45.80 -50.66 28.24
CA SER A 600 -47.23 -50.30 28.28
C SER A 600 -48.16 -51.45 27.88
N ILE A 601 -47.63 -52.56 27.35
CA ILE A 601 -48.44 -53.69 26.86
C ILE A 601 -48.68 -54.67 28.02
N THR A 602 -49.91 -54.69 28.54
CA THR A 602 -50.30 -55.52 29.69
C THR A 602 -50.75 -56.94 29.29
N ASP A 603 -51.16 -57.14 28.02
CA ASP A 603 -51.56 -58.44 27.48
C ASP A 603 -50.34 -59.29 27.08
N LYS A 604 -50.17 -60.44 27.74
CA LYS A 604 -49.01 -61.34 27.54
C LYS A 604 -48.90 -61.94 26.13
N LYS A 605 -50.01 -62.11 25.41
CA LYS A 605 -50.03 -62.72 24.07
C LYS A 605 -49.66 -61.67 23.02
N GLN A 606 -50.20 -60.45 23.13
CA GLN A 606 -49.75 -59.33 22.30
C GLN A 606 -48.29 -58.97 22.57
N LEU A 607 -47.88 -58.95 23.85
CA LEU A 607 -46.50 -58.71 24.24
C LEU A 607 -45.51 -59.66 23.55
N LYS A 608 -45.89 -60.94 23.36
CA LYS A 608 -45.01 -61.93 22.74
C LYS A 608 -44.94 -61.78 21.21
N ILE A 609 -46.06 -61.42 20.57
CA ILE A 609 -46.13 -61.20 19.12
C ILE A 609 -45.38 -59.92 18.73
N THR A 610 -45.64 -58.81 19.43
CA THR A 610 -44.97 -57.53 19.19
C THR A 610 -43.45 -57.62 19.41
N LYS A 611 -43.00 -58.40 20.41
CA LYS A 611 -41.56 -58.65 20.62
C LYS A 611 -40.91 -59.42 19.47
N ALA A 612 -41.64 -60.37 18.87
CA ALA A 612 -41.13 -61.16 17.75
C ALA A 612 -41.08 -60.31 16.47
N GLU A 613 -42.12 -59.53 16.19
CA GLU A 613 -42.17 -58.63 15.02
C GLU A 613 -41.11 -57.51 15.09
N ILE A 614 -40.88 -56.91 16.25
CA ILE A 614 -39.83 -55.90 16.44
C ILE A 614 -38.44 -56.54 16.20
N LYS A 615 -38.22 -57.75 16.71
CA LYS A 615 -36.96 -58.46 16.53
C LYS A 615 -36.70 -58.83 15.06
N GLU A 616 -37.72 -59.35 14.38
CA GLU A 616 -37.66 -59.74 12.97
C GLU A 616 -37.49 -58.53 12.03
N ASN A 617 -38.17 -57.42 12.31
CA ASN A 617 -37.98 -56.18 11.54
C ASN A 617 -36.57 -55.58 11.71
N ILE A 618 -36.01 -55.66 12.93
CA ILE A 618 -34.62 -55.25 13.18
C ILE A 618 -33.67 -56.15 12.38
N GLU A 619 -33.80 -57.47 12.46
CA GLU A 619 -32.94 -58.43 11.75
C GLU A 619 -33.03 -58.26 10.22
N ASN A 620 -34.23 -58.14 9.65
CA ASN A 620 -34.44 -57.92 8.21
C ASN A 620 -33.89 -56.57 7.71
N THR A 621 -33.98 -55.51 8.52
CA THR A 621 -33.45 -54.18 8.16
C THR A 621 -31.91 -54.19 8.12
N PHE A 622 -31.27 -54.94 9.03
CA PHE A 622 -29.82 -55.09 9.07
C PHE A 622 -29.29 -55.90 7.89
N ASP A 623 -29.95 -57.00 7.50
CA ASP A 623 -29.51 -57.83 6.38
C ASP A 623 -29.70 -57.14 5.01
N THR A 624 -30.81 -56.42 4.82
CA THR A 624 -31.12 -55.80 3.52
C THR A 624 -30.26 -54.56 3.22
N LYS A 625 -29.90 -53.76 4.25
CA LYS A 625 -29.05 -52.55 4.06
C LYS A 625 -27.57 -52.87 3.95
N ASN A 626 -27.06 -53.92 4.60
CA ASN A 626 -25.67 -54.36 4.46
C ASN A 626 -25.32 -54.68 3.00
N SER A 627 -26.22 -55.33 2.26
CA SER A 627 -26.06 -55.62 0.82
C SER A 627 -25.89 -54.36 -0.05
N LYS A 628 -26.61 -53.28 0.27
CA LYS A 628 -26.57 -52.01 -0.49
C LYS A 628 -25.35 -51.17 -0.12
N LEU A 629 -25.00 -51.11 1.17
CA LEU A 629 -23.83 -50.39 1.69
C LEU A 629 -22.51 -51.01 1.18
N ILE A 630 -22.42 -52.35 1.16
CA ILE A 630 -21.25 -53.08 0.65
C ILE A 630 -21.02 -52.77 -0.84
N LYS A 631 -22.08 -52.69 -1.64
CA LYS A 631 -21.99 -52.33 -3.07
C LYS A 631 -21.53 -50.89 -3.32
N GLU A 632 -21.88 -49.94 -2.46
CA GLU A 632 -21.44 -48.55 -2.58
C GLU A 632 -20.00 -48.34 -2.09
N VAL A 633 -19.58 -49.07 -1.05
CA VAL A 633 -18.19 -49.04 -0.57
C VAL A 633 -17.22 -49.65 -1.59
N PHE A 634 -17.59 -50.76 -2.24
CA PHE A 634 -16.75 -51.36 -3.31
C PHE A 634 -16.65 -50.48 -4.57
N LYS A 635 -17.64 -49.62 -4.84
CA LYS A 635 -17.57 -48.62 -5.93
C LYS A 635 -16.53 -47.52 -5.68
N CYS A 636 -16.27 -47.20 -4.41
CA CYS A 636 -15.33 -46.13 -4.02
C CYS A 636 -13.88 -46.62 -3.87
N TYR A 637 -13.64 -47.94 -3.81
CA TYR A 637 -12.31 -48.53 -3.64
C TYR A 637 -12.14 -49.80 -4.51
N PRO A 638 -11.85 -49.66 -5.82
CA PRO A 638 -11.78 -50.79 -6.75
C PRO A 638 -10.56 -51.71 -6.56
N ASN A 639 -9.58 -51.34 -5.73
CA ASN A 639 -8.31 -52.08 -5.59
C ASN A 639 -8.23 -53.04 -4.40
N VAL A 640 -9.34 -53.31 -3.70
CA VAL A 640 -9.35 -54.22 -2.53
C VAL A 640 -9.34 -55.71 -2.93
N GLU A 641 -9.52 -56.05 -4.21
CA GLU A 641 -9.45 -57.44 -4.72
C GLU A 641 -8.02 -58.03 -4.79
N LYS A 642 -6.95 -57.25 -4.60
CA LYS A 642 -5.56 -57.72 -4.82
C LYS A 642 -4.78 -58.18 -3.59
N CYS A 643 -5.46 -58.48 -2.49
CA CYS A 643 -4.83 -59.20 -1.37
C CYS A 643 -5.26 -60.68 -1.39
N GLU A 644 -4.72 -61.45 -2.34
CA GLU A 644 -4.72 -62.91 -2.25
C GLU A 644 -3.90 -63.34 -1.02
N VAL A 645 -4.61 -63.88 -0.03
CA VAL A 645 -4.01 -64.58 1.10
C VAL A 645 -3.47 -65.93 0.59
N LYS A 646 -2.15 -66.09 0.60
CA LYS A 646 -1.49 -67.40 0.50
C LYS A 646 -1.99 -68.28 1.65
N ASN A 647 -2.85 -69.24 1.33
CA ASN A 647 -3.22 -70.32 2.24
C ASN A 647 -2.01 -71.21 2.52
N LYS A 648 -1.55 -71.21 3.78
CA LYS A 648 -0.77 -72.30 4.37
C LYS A 648 -1.72 -73.17 5.18
N SER A 649 -2.14 -74.31 4.63
CA SER A 649 -2.31 -75.58 5.36
C SER A 649 -2.82 -76.66 4.41
N GLY A 650 -1.98 -77.66 4.18
CA GLY A 650 -2.27 -78.85 3.39
C GLY A 650 -1.07 -79.78 3.45
N GLU A 651 -0.92 -80.45 4.59
CA GLU A 651 -0.01 -81.58 4.77
C GLU A 651 -0.38 -82.76 3.87
N GLN A 652 0.66 -83.48 3.44
CA GLN A 652 0.69 -84.91 3.10
C GLN A 652 -0.15 -85.39 1.91
N LYS A 653 0.55 -85.70 0.81
CA LYS A 653 0.45 -86.98 0.07
C LYS A 653 1.63 -87.15 -0.89
N GLU A 654 2.32 -88.30 -0.76
CA GLU A 654 3.07 -89.05 -1.80
C GLU A 654 4.34 -88.34 -2.35
N GLU A 655 5.58 -88.71 -1.99
CA GLU A 655 6.21 -90.02 -2.26
C GLU A 655 5.63 -90.71 -3.50
N GLN A 656 6.15 -90.37 -4.70
CA GLN A 656 6.55 -91.31 -5.76
C GLN A 656 6.84 -90.56 -7.08
N LYS A 657 7.90 -91.02 -7.77
CA LYS A 657 8.39 -90.65 -9.12
C LYS A 657 9.29 -89.41 -9.13
N GLU A 658 10.61 -89.50 -9.11
CA GLU A 658 11.50 -90.37 -9.92
C GLU A 658 11.18 -90.32 -11.43
N ASN A 659 12.17 -89.84 -12.20
CA ASN A 659 12.33 -89.94 -13.65
C ASN A 659 11.47 -89.02 -14.53
N ASN A 660 12.00 -87.82 -14.83
CA ASN A 660 12.67 -87.51 -16.11
C ASN A 660 13.07 -86.04 -16.20
#